data_AF-A0A812JVJ0-F1
#
_entry.id   AF-A0A812JVJ0-F1
#
_cell.length_a   1.000
_cell.length_b   1.000
_cell.length_c   1.000
_cell.angle_alpha   90.00
_cell.angle_beta   90.00
_cell.angle_gamma   90.00
#
_symmetry.space_group_name_H-M   'P 1'
#
loop_
_entity.id
_entity.type
_entity.pdbx_description
1 polymer ?
#
loop_
_entity_poly.entity_id
_entity_poly.type
_entity_poly.pdbx_seq_one_letter_code
_entity_poly.pdbx_strand_id
1 'polypeptide(L)'
;MLGVHFGRTRNTTSTSNRSLRFELAAFLHSRPANKKARIIIRPTVMGPVFISLPAGLSFVILLLSLAQRPAAEVHGNENHEFVWPLMGLLAFAGFYVSVAALRAYFRSVDELRTQLSTFTVADSLCWCCSTGHLTEAGERLICDRKVIYSCIISWFGSLESFEKKVRTEVQENLLGQLSRQVFTYKQLAAASLPLLWSTFYDITTEGALHNIWVEGLESNWHWAGDLRRLVRGIAWGLGILPLMFCLAVNLAWLLRGRRKAGCRDILTNCFILLILVALFLGCLSFETWCWGTHFDFVTDGNHWYNLLPGSCVFAIIMLSLTAGTFLCIGPIDAFGFAQRRGRGNVPVTPTFIDLINPGSSTMQAFLRALQLLRVLQIPAWYRITGFESGVREWLRHRSREFRAFWNVMCLCVLGCLFLHCLTCVWFAAGHRTSRGWVYAHGIDDASWTTQYQHSLEWAMARLPPSRMTENMQLETSVEKLVSLMGTGLMMLFGSIFTSMVTNDISDIRRVRRQQKEAEYQVSDYLMMYPVSSELQVQLREYLQRNKSKIQQPSKQEMRNVLPQFLYRELCREALGPVFAEHRFLDTLLKKHAGLQYELCANGLEEVRVVPEETLFSPGPHCENMLFVVGGKVAYRRLAEGCGSGTRENLPGGGRMK
;
A
#
# COMPACT_ATOMS: atom_id res chain seq x y z
N MET A 1 0.26 -18.90 -4.99
CA MET A 1 -0.37 -17.92 -4.09
C MET A 1 -1.65 -17.47 -4.77
N LEU A 2 -2.82 -17.78 -4.22
CA LEU A 2 -4.08 -17.25 -4.73
C LEU A 2 -4.38 -15.95 -3.99
N GLY A 3 -4.43 -14.82 -4.70
CA GLY A 3 -4.81 -13.53 -4.13
C GLY A 3 -6.32 -13.44 -4.02
N VAL A 4 -6.89 -13.84 -2.89
CA VAL A 4 -8.34 -13.83 -2.68
C VAL A 4 -8.80 -12.45 -2.19
N HIS A 5 -9.58 -11.75 -3.01
CA HIS A 5 -10.17 -10.45 -2.67
C HIS A 5 -11.58 -10.62 -2.07
N PHE A 6 -11.70 -10.46 -0.75
CA PHE A 6 -12.99 -10.28 -0.07
C PHE A 6 -13.23 -8.78 0.17
N GLY A 7 -13.63 -8.06 -0.87
CA GLY A 7 -13.92 -6.63 -0.80
C GLY A 7 -15.33 -6.33 -1.32
N ARG A 8 -16.12 -5.58 -0.53
CA ARG A 8 -17.49 -5.21 -0.87
C ARG A 8 -17.51 -4.09 -1.92
N THR A 9 -17.43 -4.43 -3.20
CA THR A 9 -17.87 -3.52 -4.28
C THR A 9 -19.39 -3.67 -4.42
N ARG A 10 -20.14 -2.75 -3.80
CA ARG A 10 -21.57 -2.59 -4.12
C ARG A 10 -21.66 -2.14 -5.59
N ASN A 11 -22.16 -3.02 -6.45
CA ASN A 11 -22.71 -2.78 -7.79
C ASN A 11 -21.86 -3.07 -9.04
N THR A 12 -20.63 -3.55 -8.93
CA THR A 12 -19.89 -4.02 -10.13
C THR A 12 -19.12 -5.29 -9.81
N THR A 13 -19.34 -6.34 -10.61
CA THR A 13 -18.71 -7.69 -10.66
C THR A 13 -19.41 -8.84 -9.91
N SER A 14 -20.54 -9.34 -10.45
CA SER A 14 -21.05 -10.68 -10.09
C SER A 14 -20.21 -11.83 -10.67
N THR A 15 -19.26 -11.52 -11.57
CA THR A 15 -18.37 -12.49 -12.23
C THR A 15 -17.23 -12.97 -11.32
N SER A 16 -16.72 -12.14 -10.42
CA SER A 16 -15.59 -12.47 -9.53
C SER A 16 -15.91 -13.57 -8.51
N ASN A 17 -17.17 -13.65 -8.03
CA ASN A 17 -17.55 -14.64 -7.02
C ASN A 17 -17.68 -16.06 -7.57
N ARG A 18 -17.72 -16.25 -8.89
CA ARG A 18 -17.95 -17.56 -9.54
C ARG A 18 -16.68 -18.41 -9.60
N SER A 19 -15.59 -17.84 -10.12
CA SER A 19 -14.30 -18.53 -10.23
C SER A 19 -13.79 -18.98 -8.86
N LEU A 20 -14.03 -18.17 -7.83
CA LEU A 20 -13.50 -18.41 -6.49
C LEU A 20 -13.96 -19.74 -5.87
N ARG A 21 -15.21 -20.18 -6.10
CA ARG A 21 -15.73 -21.42 -5.48
C ARG A 21 -15.15 -22.67 -6.12
N PHE A 22 -15.03 -22.66 -7.45
CA PHE A 22 -14.42 -23.76 -8.19
C PHE A 22 -12.91 -23.82 -7.95
N GLU A 23 -12.22 -22.67 -7.95
CA GLU A 23 -10.80 -22.58 -7.60
C GLU A 23 -10.53 -23.08 -6.18
N LEU A 24 -11.40 -22.75 -5.22
CA LEU A 24 -11.30 -23.26 -3.86
C LEU A 24 -11.47 -24.79 -3.83
N ALA A 25 -12.44 -25.34 -4.56
CA ALA A 25 -12.65 -26.77 -4.68
C ALA A 25 -11.43 -27.48 -5.31
N ALA A 26 -10.94 -26.96 -6.43
CA ALA A 26 -9.77 -27.49 -7.12
C ALA A 26 -8.53 -27.42 -6.23
N PHE A 27 -8.32 -26.30 -5.50
CA PHE A 27 -7.21 -26.14 -4.57
C PHE A 27 -7.27 -27.12 -3.40
N LEU A 28 -8.45 -27.38 -2.84
CA LEU A 28 -8.62 -28.34 -1.75
C LEU A 28 -8.44 -29.78 -2.23
N HIS A 29 -8.86 -30.08 -3.46
CA HIS A 29 -8.71 -31.40 -4.07
C HIS A 29 -7.24 -31.70 -4.44
N SER A 30 -6.49 -30.70 -4.92
CA SER A 30 -5.09 -30.87 -5.33
C SER A 30 -4.12 -31.18 -4.17
N ARG A 31 -4.61 -31.31 -2.93
CA ARG A 31 -3.81 -31.61 -1.75
C ARG A 31 -3.99 -33.09 -1.37
N PRO A 32 -2.90 -33.80 -1.03
CA PRO A 32 -3.00 -35.18 -0.59
C PRO A 32 -3.86 -35.27 0.67
N ALA A 33 -4.71 -36.30 0.76
CA ALA A 33 -5.74 -36.47 1.79
C ALA A 33 -5.23 -36.32 3.24
N ASN A 34 -3.94 -36.59 3.48
CA ASN A 34 -3.31 -36.55 4.80
C ASN A 34 -2.67 -35.20 5.17
N LYS A 35 -2.67 -34.18 4.29
CA LYS A 35 -2.10 -32.86 4.60
C LYS A 35 -3.18 -31.80 4.74
N LYS A 36 -3.27 -31.18 5.92
CA LYS A 36 -4.14 -30.01 6.18
C LYS A 36 -3.87 -28.91 5.15
N ALA A 37 -4.94 -28.31 4.62
CA ALA A 37 -4.82 -27.25 3.62
C ALA A 37 -4.22 -25.98 4.23
N ARG A 38 -2.94 -25.68 3.93
CA ARG A 38 -2.31 -24.43 4.33
C ARG A 38 -2.67 -23.30 3.36
N ILE A 39 -3.83 -22.70 3.57
CA ILE A 39 -4.27 -21.50 2.82
C ILE A 39 -3.68 -20.28 3.51
N ILE A 40 -2.76 -19.55 2.86
CA ILE A 40 -2.21 -18.29 3.41
C ILE A 40 -2.95 -17.12 2.77
N ILE A 41 -3.77 -16.41 3.55
CA ILE A 41 -4.44 -15.18 3.09
C ILE A 41 -3.75 -13.98 3.73
N ARG A 42 -3.32 -13.03 2.90
CA ARG A 42 -2.79 -11.74 3.33
C ARG A 42 -3.83 -10.65 3.05
N PRO A 43 -4.50 -10.12 4.07
CA PRO A 43 -5.48 -9.07 3.86
C PRO A 43 -4.78 -7.80 3.36
N THR A 44 -5.24 -7.27 2.22
CA THR A 44 -4.73 -6.01 1.67
C THR A 44 -4.97 -4.83 2.61
N VAL A 45 -6.00 -4.92 3.45
CA VAL A 45 -6.35 -3.91 4.48
C VAL A 45 -5.29 -3.80 5.58
N MET A 46 -4.44 -4.82 5.78
CA MET A 46 -3.37 -4.75 6.79
C MET A 46 -2.25 -3.77 6.41
N GLY A 47 -2.04 -3.52 5.11
CA GLY A 47 -1.01 -2.60 4.63
C GLY A 47 -1.20 -1.17 5.16
N PRO A 48 -2.36 -0.54 4.92
CA PRO A 48 -2.66 0.79 5.46
C PRO A 48 -2.54 0.89 6.99
N VAL A 49 -3.01 -0.13 7.74
CA VAL A 49 -2.86 -0.15 9.21
C VAL A 49 -1.39 -0.16 9.58
N PHE A 50 -0.60 -1.03 8.95
CA PHE A 50 0.83 -1.17 9.20
C PHE A 50 1.64 0.09 8.87
N ILE A 51 1.23 0.87 7.86
CA ILE A 51 1.88 2.14 7.49
C ILE A 51 1.42 3.28 8.39
N SER A 52 0.12 3.32 8.73
CA SER A 52 -0.47 4.38 9.55
C SER A 52 0.15 4.47 10.95
N LEU A 53 0.55 3.33 11.52
CA LEU A 53 1.14 3.25 12.85
C LEU A 53 2.51 3.94 12.97
N PRO A 54 3.55 3.55 12.21
CA PRO A 54 4.82 4.25 12.22
C PRO A 54 4.70 5.67 11.69
N ALA A 55 3.81 5.96 10.72
CA ALA A 55 3.58 7.32 10.27
C ALA A 55 3.01 8.21 11.39
N GLY A 56 2.00 7.72 12.12
CA GLY A 56 1.44 8.39 13.28
C GLY A 56 2.46 8.58 14.40
N LEU A 57 3.27 7.56 14.69
CA LEU A 57 4.34 7.63 15.69
C LEU A 57 5.42 8.64 15.29
N SER A 58 5.90 8.62 14.05
CA SER A 58 6.87 9.60 13.52
C SER A 58 6.32 11.02 13.59
N PHE A 59 5.03 11.20 13.29
CA PHE A 59 4.38 12.50 13.38
C PHE A 59 4.32 12.99 14.84
N VAL A 60 3.98 12.13 15.79
CA VAL A 60 4.00 12.47 17.23
C VAL A 60 5.40 12.81 17.70
N ILE A 61 6.42 12.04 17.31
CA ILE A 61 7.82 12.31 17.65
C ILE A 61 8.25 13.66 17.07
N LEU A 62 7.93 13.93 15.80
CA LEU A 62 8.22 15.22 15.18
C LEU A 62 7.58 16.37 15.96
N LEU A 63 6.31 16.24 16.36
CA LEU A 63 5.63 17.25 17.17
C LEU A 63 6.30 17.43 18.55
N LEU A 64 6.69 16.34 19.21
CA LEU A 64 7.44 16.39 20.48
C LEU A 64 8.78 17.11 20.32
N SER A 65 9.53 16.80 19.28
CA SER A 65 10.80 17.46 18.97
C SER A 65 10.64 18.94 18.63
N LEU A 66 9.51 19.35 18.03
CA LEU A 66 9.22 20.76 17.75
C LEU A 66 8.76 21.50 19.01
N ALA A 67 8.01 20.86 19.90
CA ALA A 67 7.47 21.48 21.10
C ALA A 67 8.46 21.58 22.26
N GLN A 68 9.47 20.72 22.31
CA GLN A 68 10.54 20.81 23.32
C GLN A 68 11.49 21.99 23.09
N ARG A 69 11.62 22.49 21.85
CA ARG A 69 12.54 23.59 21.51
C ARG A 69 12.19 24.95 22.14
N PRO A 70 10.93 25.44 22.11
CA PRO A 70 10.62 26.76 22.68
C PRO A 70 10.60 26.81 24.21
N ALA A 71 10.60 25.66 24.90
CA ALA A 71 10.45 25.59 26.36
C ALA A 71 11.69 26.04 27.15
N ALA A 72 12.88 25.85 26.59
CA ALA A 72 14.13 26.06 27.31
C ALA A 72 14.60 27.52 27.26
N GLU A 73 14.28 28.27 26.20
CA GLU A 73 14.84 29.62 25.97
C GLU A 73 13.87 30.76 26.32
N VAL A 74 12.55 30.52 26.41
CA VAL A 74 11.58 31.57 26.76
C VAL A 74 11.16 31.44 28.22
N HIS A 75 12.01 31.92 29.13
CA HIS A 75 11.66 32.09 30.55
C HIS A 75 10.47 33.04 30.68
N GLY A 76 9.26 32.48 30.86
CA GLY A 76 8.10 33.22 31.39
C GLY A 76 6.80 33.19 30.58
N ASN A 77 6.63 32.35 29.56
CA ASN A 77 5.44 32.42 28.70
C ASN A 77 4.45 31.25 28.92
N GLU A 78 3.20 31.61 29.22
CA GLU A 78 2.01 30.79 29.54
C GLU A 78 1.58 29.79 28.43
N ASN A 79 2.32 29.72 27.32
CA ASN A 79 1.94 28.95 26.13
C ASN A 79 2.12 27.42 26.26
N HIS A 80 2.79 26.94 27.31
CA HIS A 80 2.92 25.49 27.56
C HIS A 80 1.58 24.82 27.84
N GLU A 81 0.63 25.53 28.45
CA GLU A 81 -0.69 24.99 28.75
C GLU A 81 -1.49 24.67 27.47
N PHE A 82 -1.21 25.33 26.35
CA PHE A 82 -1.93 25.14 25.08
C PHE A 82 -1.26 24.13 24.14
N VAL A 83 0.08 24.11 24.09
CA VAL A 83 0.84 23.28 23.13
C VAL A 83 0.65 21.79 23.41
N TRP A 84 0.69 21.36 24.67
CA TRP A 84 0.57 19.94 25.04
C TRP A 84 -0.82 19.35 24.72
N PRO A 85 -1.95 20.00 25.07
CA PRO A 85 -3.27 19.53 24.65
C PRO A 85 -3.44 19.48 23.13
N LEU A 86 -2.93 20.48 22.40
CA LEU A 86 -3.01 20.50 20.94
C LEU A 86 -2.26 19.31 20.32
N MET A 87 -1.06 19.01 20.81
CA MET A 87 -0.31 17.84 20.37
C MET A 87 -1.00 16.53 20.74
N GLY A 88 -1.56 16.44 21.95
CA GLY A 88 -2.37 15.30 22.37
C GLY A 88 -3.56 15.08 21.43
N LEU A 89 -4.25 16.15 21.04
CA LEU A 89 -5.36 16.11 20.08
C LEU A 89 -4.91 15.65 18.69
N LEU A 90 -3.77 16.16 18.20
CA LEU A 90 -3.21 15.76 16.90
C LEU A 90 -2.76 14.28 16.89
N ALA A 91 -2.11 13.84 17.96
CA ALA A 91 -1.75 12.44 18.17
C ALA A 91 -3.00 11.55 18.19
N PHE A 92 -4.03 11.97 18.94
CA PHE A 92 -5.31 11.29 19.05
C PHE A 92 -5.98 11.14 17.67
N ALA A 93 -6.02 12.20 16.88
CA ALA A 93 -6.57 12.18 15.53
C ALA A 93 -5.79 11.23 14.60
N GLY A 94 -4.46 11.23 14.68
CA GLY A 94 -3.60 10.32 13.90
C GLY A 94 -3.88 8.85 14.22
N PHE A 95 -3.87 8.49 15.51
CA PHE A 95 -4.12 7.11 15.93
C PHE A 95 -5.59 6.68 15.79
N TYR A 96 -6.55 7.61 15.75
CA TYR A 96 -7.97 7.32 15.49
C TYR A 96 -8.16 6.58 14.16
N VAL A 97 -7.46 7.01 13.11
CA VAL A 97 -7.53 6.38 11.79
C VAL A 97 -7.05 4.92 11.87
N SER A 98 -5.97 4.66 12.61
CA SER A 98 -5.44 3.31 12.81
C SER A 98 -6.42 2.41 13.56
N VAL A 99 -7.04 2.89 14.65
CA VAL A 99 -8.04 2.12 15.41
C VAL A 99 -9.29 1.85 14.57
N ALA A 100 -9.77 2.84 13.83
CA ALA A 100 -10.93 2.70 12.95
C ALA A 100 -10.67 1.67 11.84
N ALA A 101 -9.49 1.71 11.21
CA ALA A 101 -9.08 0.76 10.19
C ALA A 101 -8.94 -0.67 10.75
N LEU A 102 -8.39 -0.82 11.95
CA LEU A 102 -8.25 -2.11 12.62
C LEU A 102 -9.61 -2.73 12.98
N ARG A 103 -10.57 -1.94 13.46
CA ARG A 103 -11.96 -2.42 13.68
C ARG A 103 -12.67 -2.75 12.39
N ALA A 104 -12.49 -1.95 11.35
CA ALA A 104 -13.03 -2.24 10.01
C ALA A 104 -12.47 -3.57 9.48
N TYR A 105 -11.18 -3.83 9.68
CA TYR A 105 -10.56 -5.11 9.36
C TYR A 105 -11.25 -6.28 10.10
N PHE A 106 -11.41 -6.19 11.42
CA PHE A 106 -12.06 -7.27 12.18
C PHE A 106 -13.52 -7.49 11.81
N ARG A 107 -14.25 -6.45 11.40
CA ARG A 107 -15.60 -6.60 10.82
C ARG A 107 -15.60 -7.39 9.52
N SER A 108 -14.63 -7.12 8.65
CA SER A 108 -14.47 -7.88 7.41
C SER A 108 -14.14 -9.35 7.68
N VAL A 109 -13.37 -9.63 8.75
CA VAL A 109 -13.10 -11.01 9.20
C VAL A 109 -14.38 -11.69 9.72
N ASP A 110 -15.24 -11.00 10.48
CA ASP A 110 -16.54 -11.55 10.92
C ASP A 110 -17.52 -11.75 9.74
N GLU A 111 -17.53 -10.83 8.77
CA GLU A 111 -18.35 -10.95 7.55
C GLU A 111 -17.89 -12.18 6.74
N LEU A 112 -16.58 -12.37 6.61
CA LEU A 112 -15.98 -13.54 5.98
C LEU A 112 -16.29 -14.84 6.75
N ARG A 113 -16.22 -14.81 8.09
CA ARG A 113 -16.65 -15.94 8.93
C ARG A 113 -18.09 -16.31 8.61
N THR A 114 -18.99 -15.34 8.59
CA THR A 114 -20.41 -15.55 8.35
C THR A 114 -20.65 -16.13 6.95
N GLN A 115 -20.01 -15.55 5.93
CA GLN A 115 -20.07 -16.03 4.55
C GLN A 115 -19.57 -17.47 4.40
N LEU A 116 -18.51 -17.86 5.13
CA LEU A 116 -18.01 -19.22 5.12
C LEU A 116 -18.89 -20.20 5.90
N SER A 117 -19.51 -19.77 7.01
CA SER A 117 -20.43 -20.64 7.78
C SER A 117 -21.73 -20.94 7.04
N THR A 118 -22.25 -19.95 6.30
CA THR A 118 -23.46 -20.12 5.48
C THR A 118 -23.12 -20.50 4.04
N PHE A 119 -21.85 -20.86 3.76
CA PHE A 119 -21.41 -21.18 2.41
C PHE A 119 -22.19 -22.39 1.91
N THR A 120 -22.99 -22.22 0.86
CA THR A 120 -23.54 -23.32 0.08
C THR A 120 -23.24 -23.13 -1.38
N VAL A 121 -22.94 -24.24 -2.05
CA VAL A 121 -22.74 -24.34 -3.48
C VAL A 121 -24.06 -24.04 -4.22
N ALA A 122 -25.22 -24.24 -3.59
CA ALA A 122 -26.54 -23.87 -4.13
C ALA A 122 -26.70 -22.37 -4.39
N ASP A 123 -26.18 -21.53 -3.51
CA ASP A 123 -26.22 -20.06 -3.62
C ASP A 123 -25.24 -19.52 -4.66
N SER A 124 -24.59 -20.39 -5.44
CA SER A 124 -23.72 -19.94 -6.53
C SER A 124 -24.56 -19.41 -7.68
N LEU A 125 -24.51 -18.10 -7.91
CA LEU A 125 -25.17 -17.50 -9.06
C LEU A 125 -24.34 -17.80 -10.32
N CYS A 126 -24.84 -18.72 -11.14
CA CYS A 126 -24.32 -18.98 -12.47
C CYS A 126 -25.09 -18.10 -13.47
N TRP A 127 -24.39 -17.51 -14.44
CA TRP A 127 -25.05 -16.69 -15.46
C TRP A 127 -26.12 -17.48 -16.23
N CYS A 128 -25.78 -18.72 -16.59
CA CYS A 128 -26.73 -19.63 -17.24
C CYS A 128 -28.00 -19.88 -16.41
N CYS A 129 -27.96 -19.85 -15.07
CA CYS A 129 -29.16 -19.97 -14.24
C CYS A 129 -29.97 -18.67 -14.22
N SER A 130 -29.31 -17.51 -14.18
CA SER A 130 -30.00 -16.21 -14.18
C SER A 130 -30.72 -15.91 -15.48
N THR A 131 -30.28 -16.50 -16.60
CA THR A 131 -30.94 -16.38 -17.91
C THR A 131 -31.94 -17.51 -18.19
N GLY A 132 -32.31 -18.31 -17.18
CA GLY A 132 -33.27 -19.41 -17.36
C GLY A 132 -32.74 -20.57 -18.19
N HIS A 133 -31.42 -20.75 -18.26
CA HIS A 133 -30.73 -21.70 -19.14
C HIS A 133 -31.01 -21.49 -20.62
N LEU A 134 -31.34 -20.25 -20.98
CA LEU A 134 -31.52 -19.83 -22.35
C LEU A 134 -30.45 -18.80 -22.70
N THR A 135 -29.89 -18.92 -23.89
CA THR A 135 -29.16 -17.82 -24.52
C THR A 135 -30.15 -16.71 -24.89
N GLU A 136 -29.64 -15.52 -25.25
CA GLU A 136 -30.50 -14.47 -25.80
C GLU A 136 -31.24 -14.92 -27.08
N ALA A 137 -30.70 -15.89 -27.82
CA ALA A 137 -31.36 -16.53 -28.96
C ALA A 137 -32.33 -17.67 -28.61
N GLY A 138 -32.58 -17.93 -27.32
CA GLY A 138 -33.53 -18.95 -26.86
C GLY A 138 -32.97 -20.38 -26.86
N GLU A 139 -31.65 -20.56 -26.89
CA GLU A 139 -31.03 -21.87 -26.94
C GLU A 139 -30.69 -22.39 -25.57
N ARG A 140 -30.82 -23.71 -25.41
CA ARG A 140 -30.60 -24.31 -24.12
C ARG A 140 -29.11 -24.38 -23.78
N LEU A 141 -28.66 -23.53 -22.85
CA LEU A 141 -27.30 -23.56 -22.31
C LEU A 141 -27.10 -24.79 -21.42
N ILE A 142 -25.89 -25.37 -21.49
CA ILE A 142 -25.46 -26.33 -20.48
C ILE A 142 -25.32 -25.56 -19.16
N CYS A 143 -25.92 -26.10 -18.11
CA CYS A 143 -25.89 -25.48 -16.81
C CYS A 143 -24.48 -25.62 -16.19
N ASP A 144 -23.68 -24.55 -16.19
CA ASP A 144 -22.36 -24.52 -15.55
C ASP A 144 -22.44 -24.96 -14.08
N ARG A 145 -23.54 -24.63 -13.40
CA ARG A 145 -23.81 -25.10 -12.04
C ARG A 145 -23.76 -26.62 -11.97
N LYS A 146 -24.41 -27.32 -12.91
CA LYS A 146 -24.39 -28.80 -12.97
C LYS A 146 -22.99 -29.32 -13.26
N VAL A 147 -22.23 -28.69 -14.15
CA VAL A 147 -20.84 -29.10 -14.45
C VAL A 147 -19.97 -28.98 -13.20
N ILE A 148 -20.01 -27.83 -12.53
CA ILE A 148 -19.29 -27.59 -11.27
C ILE A 148 -19.72 -28.61 -10.21
N TYR A 149 -21.01 -28.93 -10.12
CA TYR A 149 -21.51 -29.91 -9.16
C TYR A 149 -20.95 -31.30 -9.46
N SER A 150 -20.97 -31.73 -10.72
CA SER A 150 -20.39 -33.00 -11.13
C SER A 150 -18.90 -33.09 -10.80
N CYS A 151 -18.14 -32.02 -11.03
CA CYS A 151 -16.72 -31.96 -10.64
C CYS A 151 -16.54 -32.07 -9.13
N ILE A 152 -17.30 -31.30 -8.34
CA ILE A 152 -17.22 -31.33 -6.87
C ILE A 152 -17.63 -32.71 -6.32
N ILE A 153 -18.70 -33.31 -6.86
CA ILE A 153 -19.15 -34.66 -6.48
C ILE A 153 -18.07 -35.69 -6.81
N SER A 154 -17.46 -35.60 -8.00
CA SER A 154 -16.34 -36.47 -8.38
C SER A 154 -15.14 -36.32 -7.43
N TRP A 155 -14.82 -35.10 -6.99
CA TRP A 155 -13.66 -34.82 -6.13
C TRP A 155 -13.87 -35.10 -4.64
N PHE A 156 -15.09 -34.92 -4.12
CA PHE A 156 -15.38 -34.94 -2.68
C PHE A 156 -16.44 -35.98 -2.28
N GLY A 157 -16.95 -36.76 -3.25
CA GLY A 157 -18.02 -37.76 -3.07
C GLY A 157 -19.42 -37.14 -3.04
N SER A 158 -19.59 -35.97 -2.44
CA SER A 158 -20.86 -35.23 -2.44
C SER A 158 -20.66 -33.72 -2.28
N LEU A 159 -21.71 -32.94 -2.57
CA LEU A 159 -21.71 -31.49 -2.36
C LEU A 159 -21.65 -31.16 -0.86
N GLU A 160 -22.36 -31.91 -0.03
CA GLU A 160 -22.42 -31.73 1.42
C GLU A 160 -21.05 -31.98 2.06
N SER A 161 -20.30 -32.97 1.57
CA SER A 161 -18.94 -33.27 2.02
C SER A 161 -18.00 -32.09 1.76
N PHE A 162 -18.06 -31.52 0.55
CA PHE A 162 -17.30 -30.32 0.19
C PHE A 162 -17.72 -29.10 1.01
N GLU A 163 -19.02 -28.81 1.10
CA GLU A 163 -19.55 -27.69 1.89
C GLU A 163 -19.16 -27.81 3.36
N LYS A 164 -19.29 -29.01 3.95
CA LYS A 164 -18.85 -29.28 5.32
C LYS A 164 -17.36 -28.98 5.47
N LYS A 165 -16.52 -29.43 4.53
CA LYS A 165 -15.07 -29.17 4.56
C LYS A 165 -14.74 -27.66 4.45
N VAL A 166 -15.49 -26.90 3.66
CA VAL A 166 -15.33 -25.44 3.57
C VAL A 166 -15.80 -24.75 4.87
N ARG A 167 -16.97 -25.13 5.38
CA ARG A 167 -17.56 -24.57 6.61
C ARG A 167 -16.73 -24.88 7.86
N THR A 168 -16.00 -26.01 7.89
CA THR A 168 -15.15 -26.37 9.03
C THR A 168 -13.68 -26.07 8.77
N GLU A 169 -12.99 -26.91 8.01
CA GLU A 169 -11.53 -26.88 7.86
C GLU A 169 -11.03 -25.57 7.25
N VAL A 170 -11.66 -25.10 6.16
CA VAL A 170 -11.23 -23.83 5.52
C VAL A 170 -11.52 -22.65 6.43
N GLN A 171 -12.73 -22.60 7.01
CA GLN A 171 -13.11 -21.54 7.94
C GLN A 171 -12.16 -21.48 9.15
N GLU A 172 -11.90 -22.61 9.81
CA GLU A 172 -11.00 -22.68 10.97
C GLU A 172 -9.57 -22.28 10.63
N ASN A 173 -9.02 -22.78 9.52
CA ASN A 173 -7.67 -22.42 9.09
C ASN A 173 -7.58 -20.94 8.73
N LEU A 174 -8.60 -20.41 8.05
CA LEU A 174 -8.60 -19.03 7.60
C LEU A 174 -8.77 -18.07 8.77
N LEU A 175 -9.78 -18.28 9.61
CA LEU A 175 -10.00 -17.47 10.80
C LEU A 175 -8.85 -17.62 11.77
N GLY A 176 -8.29 -18.81 11.91
CA GLY A 176 -7.09 -19.05 12.71
C GLY A 176 -5.93 -18.16 12.24
N GLN A 177 -5.69 -18.03 10.95
CA GLN A 177 -4.63 -17.15 10.45
C GLN A 177 -4.96 -15.66 10.56
N LEU A 178 -6.18 -15.28 10.19
CA LEU A 178 -6.62 -13.88 10.17
C LEU A 178 -6.79 -13.29 11.57
N SER A 179 -7.13 -14.12 12.58
CA SER A 179 -7.25 -13.69 13.98
C SER A 179 -5.95 -13.85 14.77
N ARG A 180 -5.19 -14.94 14.55
CA ARG A 180 -3.95 -15.22 15.32
C ARG A 180 -2.71 -14.53 14.78
N GLN A 181 -2.70 -13.94 13.59
CA GLN A 181 -1.47 -13.33 13.05
C GLN A 181 -1.76 -12.00 12.35
N VAL A 182 -2.55 -11.14 13.00
CA VAL A 182 -2.75 -9.77 12.51
C VAL A 182 -1.40 -9.05 12.46
N PHE A 183 -0.65 -9.08 13.57
CA PHE A 183 0.72 -8.59 13.61
C PHE A 183 1.61 -9.56 14.37
N THR A 184 2.76 -9.87 13.78
CA THR A 184 3.86 -10.53 14.49
C THR A 184 4.57 -9.52 15.40
N TYR A 185 5.18 -9.98 16.50
CA TYR A 185 5.99 -9.10 17.35
C TYR A 185 7.07 -8.36 16.53
N LYS A 186 7.69 -9.05 15.55
CA LYS A 186 8.67 -8.45 14.63
C LYS A 186 8.10 -7.26 13.86
N GLN A 187 6.85 -7.33 13.43
CA GLN A 187 6.17 -6.23 12.75
C GLN A 187 5.87 -5.08 13.70
N LEU A 188 5.41 -5.36 14.92
CA LEU A 188 5.18 -4.30 15.91
C LEU A 188 6.48 -3.61 16.34
N ALA A 189 7.55 -4.37 16.55
CA ALA A 189 8.88 -3.83 16.81
C ALA A 189 9.44 -3.02 15.62
N ALA A 190 9.10 -3.41 14.38
CA ALA A 190 9.44 -2.61 13.21
C ALA A 190 8.63 -1.30 13.17
N ALA A 191 7.36 -1.33 13.54
CA ALA A 191 6.51 -0.14 13.61
C ALA A 191 6.94 0.86 14.71
N SER A 192 7.65 0.40 15.74
CA SER A 192 8.21 1.25 16.79
C SER A 192 9.60 1.80 16.50
N LEU A 193 10.21 1.46 15.35
CA LEU A 193 11.52 1.96 14.94
C LEU A 193 11.65 3.50 14.97
N PRO A 194 10.64 4.31 14.60
CA PRO A 194 10.75 5.77 14.72
C PRO A 194 11.09 6.23 16.14
N LEU A 195 10.54 5.56 17.16
CA LEU A 195 10.81 5.90 18.55
C LEU A 195 12.22 5.50 18.96
N LEU A 196 12.65 4.28 18.60
CA LEU A 196 14.04 3.86 18.81
C LEU A 196 15.01 4.81 18.12
N TRP A 197 14.70 5.22 16.90
CA TRP A 197 15.50 6.17 16.14
C TRP A 197 15.59 7.53 16.84
N SER A 198 14.48 8.05 17.37
CA SER A 198 14.48 9.27 18.18
C SER A 198 15.42 9.13 19.38
N THR A 199 15.36 8.01 20.11
CA THR A 199 16.25 7.82 21.26
C THR A 199 17.72 7.72 20.88
N PHE A 200 18.04 7.08 19.75
CA PHE A 200 19.41 7.06 19.22
C PHE A 200 19.86 8.47 18.81
N TYR A 201 18.98 9.26 18.21
CA TYR A 201 19.26 10.63 17.84
C TYR A 201 19.58 11.49 19.08
N ASP A 202 18.79 11.38 20.14
CA ASP A 202 19.01 12.12 21.40
C ASP A 202 20.35 11.73 22.05
N ILE A 203 20.71 10.44 22.07
CA ILE A 203 22.03 9.98 22.55
C ILE A 203 23.16 10.61 21.73
N THR A 204 23.04 10.59 20.39
CA THR A 204 24.11 11.11 19.53
C THR A 204 24.27 12.62 19.61
N THR A 205 23.17 13.36 19.75
CA THR A 205 23.17 14.84 19.77
C THR A 205 23.67 15.37 21.09
N GLU A 206 23.14 14.90 22.21
CA GLU A 206 23.60 15.33 23.52
C GLU A 206 25.01 14.85 23.85
N GLY A 207 25.35 13.61 23.49
CA GLY A 207 26.71 13.11 23.66
C GLY A 207 27.73 13.85 22.79
N ALA A 208 27.31 14.42 21.66
CA ALA A 208 28.17 15.29 20.86
C ALA A 208 28.30 16.69 21.48
N LEU A 209 27.20 17.28 21.94
CA LEU A 209 27.21 18.60 22.58
C LEU A 209 28.02 18.59 23.87
N HIS A 210 27.88 17.59 24.73
CA HIS A 210 28.57 17.58 26.01
C HIS A 210 30.09 17.41 25.88
N ASN A 211 30.56 16.63 24.90
CA ASN A 211 31.99 16.46 24.61
C ASN A 211 32.66 17.75 24.11
N ILE A 212 31.90 18.71 23.57
CA ILE A 212 32.44 19.98 23.06
C ILE A 212 32.65 20.98 24.21
N TRP A 213 31.83 20.92 25.27
CA TRP A 213 31.84 21.93 26.34
C TRP A 213 32.68 21.59 27.57
N VAL A 214 33.12 20.34 27.75
CA VAL A 214 33.81 19.88 28.98
C VAL A 214 35.13 19.19 28.63
N GLU A 215 36.07 19.91 28.04
CA GLU A 215 37.42 19.40 27.74
C GLU A 215 38.36 19.30 28.97
N GLY A 216 37.88 19.56 30.20
CA GLY A 216 38.76 19.76 31.37
C GLY A 216 38.59 18.88 32.60
N LEU A 217 37.57 18.00 32.69
CA LEU A 217 37.29 17.21 33.90
C LEU A 217 37.16 15.71 33.56
N GLU A 218 37.85 14.87 34.34
CA GLU A 218 38.02 13.43 34.12
C GLU A 218 36.73 12.69 33.74
N SER A 219 36.77 12.03 32.57
CA SER A 219 35.65 11.72 31.67
C SER A 219 34.97 10.36 31.86
N ASN A 220 35.02 9.77 33.05
CA ASN A 220 34.44 8.43 33.28
C ASN A 220 32.90 8.42 33.45
N TRP A 221 32.24 9.58 33.48
CA TRP A 221 30.84 9.74 33.90
C TRP A 221 29.81 9.73 32.74
N HIS A 222 30.22 9.65 31.47
CA HIS A 222 29.34 9.90 30.31
C HIS A 222 28.52 8.68 29.83
N TRP A 223 29.05 7.48 29.97
CA TRP A 223 28.40 6.28 29.40
C TRP A 223 27.11 5.88 30.12
N ALA A 224 26.97 6.23 31.41
CA ALA A 224 25.80 5.86 32.20
C ALA A 224 24.52 6.60 31.74
N GLY A 225 24.65 7.88 31.35
CA GLY A 225 23.54 8.67 30.80
C GLY A 225 23.08 8.17 29.42
N ASP A 226 24.04 7.90 28.53
CA ASP A 226 23.78 7.33 27.21
C ASP A 226 23.14 5.94 27.32
N LEU A 227 23.65 5.10 28.23
CA LEU A 227 23.09 3.79 28.51
C LEU A 227 21.67 3.89 29.06
N ARG A 228 21.40 4.84 29.97
CA ARG A 228 20.05 5.08 30.51
C ARG A 228 19.06 5.41 29.41
N ARG A 229 19.43 6.28 28.47
CA ARG A 229 18.59 6.65 27.31
C ARG A 229 18.36 5.50 26.36
N LEU A 230 19.41 4.70 26.11
CA LEU A 230 19.30 3.51 25.30
C LEU A 230 18.33 2.49 25.93
N VAL A 231 18.50 2.22 27.23
CA VAL A 231 17.62 1.31 27.99
C VAL A 231 16.19 1.81 27.97
N ARG A 232 15.97 3.12 28.15
CA ARG A 232 14.66 3.77 28.03
C ARG A 232 14.06 3.56 26.63
N GLY A 233 14.82 3.83 25.57
CA GLY A 233 14.38 3.65 24.19
C GLY A 233 14.00 2.20 23.90
N ILE A 234 14.79 1.24 24.38
CA ILE A 234 14.49 -0.19 24.28
C ILE A 234 13.20 -0.54 25.03
N ALA A 235 13.02 -0.06 26.27
CA ALA A 235 11.82 -0.31 27.08
C ALA A 235 10.56 0.19 26.38
N TRP A 236 10.59 1.40 25.82
CA TRP A 236 9.46 1.99 25.12
C TRP A 236 9.23 1.37 23.73
N GLY A 237 10.28 1.16 22.95
CA GLY A 237 10.22 0.66 21.59
C GLY A 237 9.91 -0.84 21.49
N LEU A 238 10.47 -1.66 22.37
CA LEU A 238 10.30 -3.12 22.36
C LEU A 238 9.35 -3.63 23.44
N GLY A 239 9.12 -2.87 24.51
CA GLY A 239 8.14 -3.20 25.54
C GLY A 239 6.80 -2.50 25.30
N ILE A 240 6.72 -1.23 25.69
CA ILE A 240 5.45 -0.52 25.86
C ILE A 240 4.66 -0.38 24.56
N LEU A 241 5.30 0.03 23.45
CA LEU A 241 4.58 0.20 22.19
C LEU A 241 3.98 -1.13 21.68
N PRO A 242 4.73 -2.25 21.59
CA PRO A 242 4.14 -3.55 21.28
C PRO A 242 3.01 -3.96 22.24
N LEU A 243 3.15 -3.70 23.54
CA LEU A 243 2.10 -3.97 24.53
C LEU A 243 0.81 -3.16 24.25
N MET A 244 0.95 -1.85 24.01
CA MET A 244 -0.16 -0.97 23.65
C MET A 244 -0.84 -1.42 22.35
N PHE A 245 -0.06 -1.81 21.34
CA PHE A 245 -0.62 -2.31 20.08
C PHE A 245 -1.36 -3.62 20.28
N CYS A 246 -0.82 -4.56 21.06
CA CYS A 246 -1.54 -5.77 21.42
C CYS A 246 -2.87 -5.47 22.11
N LEU A 247 -2.87 -4.56 23.08
CA LEU A 247 -4.09 -4.13 23.75
C LEU A 247 -5.08 -3.49 22.75
N ALA A 248 -4.61 -2.62 21.86
CA ALA A 248 -5.42 -1.97 20.83
C ALA A 248 -6.07 -2.99 19.89
N VAL A 249 -5.32 -4.00 19.46
CA VAL A 249 -5.80 -5.12 18.62
C VAL A 249 -6.86 -5.92 19.36
N ASN A 250 -6.63 -6.26 20.63
CA ASN A 250 -7.58 -7.01 21.45
C ASN A 250 -8.88 -6.22 21.69
N LEU A 251 -8.78 -4.94 22.03
CA LEU A 251 -9.93 -4.07 22.23
C LEU A 251 -10.70 -3.83 20.92
N ALA A 252 -9.99 -3.62 19.81
CA ALA A 252 -10.60 -3.48 18.49
C ALA A 252 -11.35 -4.75 18.09
N TRP A 253 -10.79 -5.92 18.41
CA TRP A 253 -11.45 -7.21 18.19
C TRP A 253 -12.67 -7.38 19.10
N LEU A 254 -12.55 -7.11 20.41
CA LEU A 254 -13.68 -7.21 21.36
C LEU A 254 -14.84 -6.26 20.98
N LEU A 255 -14.51 -5.04 20.55
CA LEU A 255 -15.45 -3.98 20.24
C LEU A 255 -15.76 -3.86 18.74
N ARG A 256 -15.53 -4.91 17.95
CA ARG A 256 -15.72 -4.91 16.49
C ARG A 256 -17.18 -4.81 16.04
N GLY A 257 -18.13 -5.19 16.90
CA GLY A 257 -19.56 -5.26 16.57
C GLY A 257 -20.10 -4.02 15.85
N ARG A 258 -20.88 -4.24 14.79
CA ARG A 258 -21.46 -3.15 13.99
C ARG A 258 -22.57 -2.46 14.79
N ARG A 259 -22.46 -1.15 14.96
CA ARG A 259 -23.50 -0.34 15.62
C ARG A 259 -24.37 0.33 14.54
N LYS A 260 -25.69 0.40 14.78
CA LYS A 260 -26.65 0.98 13.83
C LYS A 260 -26.47 2.49 13.63
N ALA A 261 -25.91 3.19 14.63
CA ALA A 261 -25.66 4.64 14.59
C ALA A 261 -24.18 4.94 14.44
N GLY A 262 -23.82 5.83 13.50
CA GLY A 262 -22.44 6.25 13.24
C GLY A 262 -21.74 6.84 14.47
N CYS A 263 -22.44 7.64 15.27
CA CYS A 263 -21.89 8.25 16.50
C CYS A 263 -21.40 7.21 17.51
N ARG A 264 -22.10 6.06 17.65
CA ARG A 264 -21.65 4.99 18.55
C ARG A 264 -20.35 4.36 18.07
N ASP A 265 -20.11 4.36 16.77
CA ASP A 265 -18.86 3.82 16.21
C ASP A 265 -17.66 4.73 16.53
N ILE A 266 -17.87 6.03 16.39
CA ILE A 266 -16.88 7.07 16.76
C ILE A 266 -16.57 6.98 18.25
N LEU A 267 -17.59 6.95 19.11
CA LEU A 267 -17.42 6.83 20.56
C LEU A 267 -16.65 5.56 20.96
N THR A 268 -16.86 4.45 20.25
CA THR A 268 -16.13 3.20 20.51
C THR A 268 -14.64 3.33 20.13
N ASN A 269 -14.33 3.96 19.00
CA ASN A 269 -12.93 4.25 18.62
C ASN A 269 -12.27 5.18 19.64
N CYS A 270 -12.96 6.24 20.06
CA CYS A 270 -12.48 7.18 21.07
C CYS A 270 -12.25 6.47 22.41
N PHE A 271 -13.14 5.57 22.83
CA PHE A 271 -12.98 4.81 24.05
C PHE A 271 -11.72 3.92 24.04
N ILE A 272 -11.45 3.23 22.92
CA ILE A 272 -10.21 2.45 22.76
C ILE A 272 -8.99 3.36 22.88
N LEU A 273 -8.99 4.50 22.19
CA LEU A 273 -7.89 5.47 22.27
C LEU A 273 -7.70 6.02 23.68
N LEU A 274 -8.77 6.34 24.41
CA LEU A 274 -8.69 6.82 25.79
C LEU A 274 -8.02 5.80 26.70
N ILE A 275 -8.31 4.50 26.53
CA ILE A 275 -7.62 3.43 27.26
C ILE A 275 -6.12 3.41 26.90
N LEU A 276 -5.78 3.54 25.62
CA LEU A 276 -4.38 3.55 25.18
C LEU A 276 -3.63 4.79 25.70
N VAL A 277 -4.27 5.95 25.73
CA VAL A 277 -3.71 7.19 26.30
C VAL A 277 -3.54 7.05 27.81
N ALA A 278 -4.53 6.51 28.53
CA ALA A 278 -4.42 6.27 29.97
C ALA A 278 -3.28 5.29 30.30
N LEU A 279 -3.13 4.21 29.51
CA LEU A 279 -2.01 3.28 29.65
C LEU A 279 -0.67 3.96 29.38
N PHE A 280 -0.58 4.77 28.32
CA PHE A 280 0.62 5.53 27.99
C PHE A 280 1.04 6.49 29.13
N LEU A 281 0.08 7.25 29.67
CA LEU A 281 0.30 8.14 30.83
C LEU A 281 0.66 7.36 32.09
N GLY A 282 0.06 6.19 32.31
CA GLY A 282 0.41 5.27 33.39
C GLY A 282 1.86 4.77 33.28
N CYS A 283 2.30 4.39 32.08
CA CYS A 283 3.69 4.01 31.81
C CYS A 283 4.66 5.16 32.04
N LEU A 284 4.33 6.39 31.64
CA LEU A 284 5.14 7.59 31.93
C LEU A 284 5.22 7.89 33.43
N SER A 285 4.11 7.74 34.14
CA SER A 285 4.06 7.95 35.59
C SER A 285 4.88 6.89 36.33
N PHE A 286 4.78 5.64 35.88
CA PHE A 286 5.57 4.53 36.42
C PHE A 286 7.07 4.67 36.12
N GLU A 287 7.43 5.12 34.91
CA GLU A 287 8.82 5.49 34.59
C GLU A 287 9.35 6.54 35.56
N THR A 288 8.58 7.61 35.76
CA THR A 288 8.93 8.70 36.69
C THR A 288 9.07 8.19 38.12
N TRP A 289 8.19 7.29 38.55
CA TRP A 289 8.24 6.66 39.87
C TRP A 289 9.49 5.79 40.05
N CYS A 290 9.84 4.95 39.06
CA CYS A 290 11.07 4.15 39.08
C CYS A 290 12.34 5.02 39.16
N TRP A 291 12.28 6.25 38.66
CA TRP A 291 13.37 7.21 38.80
C TRP A 291 13.38 7.91 40.17
N GLY A 292 12.20 8.14 40.74
CA GLY A 292 12.02 8.81 42.04
C GLY A 292 12.28 7.90 43.25
N THR A 293 12.23 6.57 43.10
CA THR A 293 12.69 5.64 44.12
C THR A 293 14.20 5.75 44.26
N HIS A 294 14.65 6.70 45.08
CA HIS A 294 16.02 6.78 45.55
C HIS A 294 16.38 5.43 46.17
N PHE A 295 17.29 4.69 45.54
CA PHE A 295 18.01 3.65 46.23
C PHE A 295 18.97 4.37 47.16
N ASP A 296 18.66 4.44 48.46
CA ASP A 296 19.48 5.07 49.53
C ASP A 296 20.87 4.44 49.71
N PHE A 297 21.35 3.65 48.74
CA PHE A 297 22.56 2.86 48.83
C PHE A 297 23.85 3.62 48.49
N VAL A 298 23.78 4.88 48.03
CA VAL A 298 24.97 5.69 47.68
C VAL A 298 24.75 7.15 48.09
N THR A 299 25.22 7.52 49.28
CA THR A 299 25.14 8.87 49.87
C THR A 299 26.20 9.85 49.37
N ASP A 300 27.12 9.44 48.50
CA ASP A 300 28.25 10.28 48.10
C ASP A 300 28.04 10.92 46.72
N GLY A 301 27.40 12.10 46.71
CA GLY A 301 27.56 13.18 45.71
C GLY A 301 27.25 12.94 44.22
N ASN A 302 27.07 11.71 43.75
CA ASN A 302 26.95 11.37 42.33
C ASN A 302 25.52 10.97 41.93
N HIS A 303 24.69 11.98 41.71
CA HIS A 303 23.26 11.84 41.40
C HIS A 303 22.93 11.00 40.15
N TRP A 304 23.84 10.81 39.19
CA TRP A 304 23.55 10.14 37.92
C TRP A 304 23.55 8.61 37.99
N TYR A 305 24.37 8.01 38.88
CA TYR A 305 24.42 6.55 39.06
C TYR A 305 23.13 6.01 39.69
N ASN A 306 22.39 6.84 40.41
CA ASN A 306 21.15 6.46 41.09
C ASN A 306 19.97 6.27 40.11
N LEU A 307 20.03 6.83 38.89
CA LEU A 307 18.92 6.82 37.94
C LEU A 307 18.96 5.66 36.92
N LEU A 308 20.15 5.09 36.65
CA LEU A 308 20.29 3.92 35.77
C LEU A 308 19.58 2.68 36.32
N PRO A 309 19.70 2.33 37.63
CA PRO A 309 18.94 1.23 38.22
C PRO A 309 17.43 1.35 37.99
N GLY A 310 16.87 2.56 38.15
CA GLY A 310 15.45 2.83 37.89
C GLY A 310 15.03 2.53 36.45
N SER A 311 15.81 3.00 35.46
CA SER A 311 15.54 2.68 34.04
C SER A 311 15.69 1.20 33.72
N CYS A 312 16.65 0.50 34.32
CA CYS A 312 16.80 -0.94 34.15
C CYS A 312 15.62 -1.72 34.75
N VAL A 313 15.19 -1.37 35.96
CA VAL A 313 14.00 -1.95 36.61
C VAL A 313 12.76 -1.71 35.75
N PHE A 314 12.55 -0.47 35.29
CA PHE A 314 11.47 -0.13 34.38
C PHE A 314 11.50 -0.97 33.09
N ALA A 315 12.66 -1.07 32.45
CA ALA A 315 12.83 -1.83 31.21
C ALA A 315 12.55 -3.32 31.40
N ILE A 316 13.10 -3.93 32.47
CA ILE A 316 12.87 -5.34 32.79
C ILE A 316 11.38 -5.59 32.98
N ILE A 317 10.71 -4.78 33.82
CA ILE A 317 9.28 -4.94 34.09
C ILE A 317 8.46 -4.79 32.80
N MET A 318 8.72 -3.77 31.99
CA MET A 318 7.95 -3.53 30.75
C MET A 318 8.19 -4.60 29.68
N LEU A 319 9.42 -5.07 29.52
CA LEU A 319 9.74 -6.16 28.59
C LEU A 319 9.13 -7.49 29.08
N SER A 320 9.17 -7.76 30.39
CA SER A 320 8.53 -8.93 30.99
C SER A 320 7.01 -8.89 30.87
N LEU A 321 6.37 -7.74 31.11
CA LEU A 321 4.93 -7.55 30.92
C LEU A 321 4.54 -7.74 29.45
N THR A 322 5.34 -7.22 28.53
CA THR A 322 5.10 -7.37 27.09
C THR A 322 5.23 -8.83 26.67
N ALA A 323 6.32 -9.50 27.06
CA ALA A 323 6.52 -10.91 26.80
C ALA A 323 5.40 -11.76 27.43
N GLY A 324 5.05 -11.50 28.68
CA GLY A 324 3.95 -12.14 29.39
C GLY A 324 2.61 -11.93 28.67
N THR A 325 2.31 -10.71 28.21
CA THR A 325 1.10 -10.42 27.44
C THR A 325 1.07 -11.20 26.12
N PHE A 326 2.18 -11.24 25.39
CA PHE A 326 2.29 -12.02 24.15
C PHE A 326 2.18 -13.54 24.37
N LEU A 327 2.68 -14.04 25.51
CA LEU A 327 2.60 -15.46 25.87
C LEU A 327 1.22 -15.86 26.41
N CYS A 328 0.64 -15.05 27.29
CA CYS A 328 -0.61 -15.32 28.00
C CYS A 328 -1.84 -14.98 27.16
N ILE A 329 -1.86 -13.80 26.55
CA ILE A 329 -3.00 -13.41 25.71
C ILE A 329 -2.92 -14.18 24.38
N GLY A 330 -1.69 -14.49 23.94
CA GLY A 330 -1.47 -14.91 22.56
C GLY A 330 -2.12 -13.93 21.59
N PRO A 331 -1.97 -14.14 20.29
CA PRO A 331 -2.85 -13.48 19.36
C PRO A 331 -4.23 -14.17 19.44
N ILE A 332 -5.12 -13.62 20.26
CA ILE A 332 -6.57 -13.89 20.32
C ILE A 332 -6.91 -15.37 20.09
N ASP A 333 -6.73 -16.22 21.10
CA ASP A 333 -7.33 -17.56 21.14
C ASP A 333 -8.83 -17.48 21.53
N ALA A 334 -9.56 -16.53 20.94
CA ALA A 334 -10.98 -16.35 21.17
C ALA A 334 -11.87 -17.50 20.67
N PHE A 335 -11.28 -18.54 20.09
CA PHE A 335 -11.98 -19.66 19.47
C PHE A 335 -11.95 -20.96 20.24
N GLY A 336 -11.36 -21.03 21.45
CA GLY A 336 -11.58 -22.23 22.24
C GLY A 336 -10.71 -22.38 23.47
N PHE A 337 -11.33 -22.14 24.63
CA PHE A 337 -10.95 -22.73 25.92
C PHE A 337 -11.20 -24.26 25.96
N ALA A 338 -11.19 -24.97 24.82
CA ALA A 338 -11.59 -26.37 24.75
C ALA A 338 -10.61 -27.30 23.99
N GLN A 339 -9.49 -26.82 23.45
CA GLN A 339 -8.60 -27.74 22.72
C GLN A 339 -7.13 -27.31 22.68
N ARG A 340 -6.42 -27.48 23.81
CA ARG A 340 -4.95 -27.53 23.82
C ARG A 340 -4.44 -28.77 24.55
N ARG A 341 -4.07 -29.79 23.77
CA ARG A 341 -2.93 -30.67 24.09
C ARG A 341 -2.12 -30.87 22.80
N GLY A 342 -0.82 -30.58 22.89
CA GLY A 342 0.19 -31.11 21.98
C GLY A 342 0.58 -30.24 20.78
N ARG A 343 1.53 -29.32 21.00
CA ARG A 343 2.75 -29.22 20.19
C ARG A 343 3.71 -28.19 20.81
N GLY A 344 4.88 -28.69 21.23
CA GLY A 344 5.97 -27.87 21.72
C GLY A 344 6.56 -27.01 20.60
N ASN A 345 6.79 -25.75 20.90
CA ASN A 345 7.64 -24.87 20.11
C ASN A 345 8.92 -24.62 20.90
N VAL A 346 10.04 -24.86 20.24
CA VAL A 346 11.40 -24.53 20.67
C VAL A 346 11.56 -23.00 20.64
N PRO A 347 12.12 -22.36 21.69
CA PRO A 347 12.44 -20.94 21.65
C PRO A 347 13.71 -20.71 20.82
N VAL A 348 13.60 -19.84 19.81
CA VAL A 348 14.75 -19.26 19.11
C VAL A 348 15.07 -17.93 19.80
N THR A 349 16.12 -17.93 20.61
CA THR A 349 16.78 -16.72 21.13
C THR A 349 17.61 -16.05 20.04
N PRO A 350 17.48 -14.74 19.79
CA PRO A 350 18.48 -14.00 19.03
C PRO A 350 19.52 -13.43 20.00
N THR A 351 20.71 -14.03 19.99
CA THR A 351 21.93 -13.46 20.57
C THR A 351 22.35 -12.22 19.78
N PHE A 352 22.31 -11.06 20.44
CA PHE A 352 22.79 -9.78 19.93
C PHE A 352 23.78 -9.14 20.92
N ILE A 353 24.54 -9.99 21.63
CA ILE A 353 25.61 -9.58 22.53
C ILE A 353 26.90 -10.14 21.92
N ASP A 354 27.55 -9.32 21.12
CA ASP A 354 28.99 -9.39 20.83
C ASP A 354 29.34 -8.17 19.97
N LEU A 355 29.56 -7.01 20.61
CA LEU A 355 30.41 -5.91 20.12
C LEU A 355 30.32 -4.70 21.07
N ILE A 356 31.03 -4.76 22.20
CA ILE A 356 31.50 -3.56 22.90
C ILE A 356 32.91 -3.84 23.43
N ASN A 357 33.90 -3.19 22.82
CA ASN A 357 35.17 -2.85 23.47
C ASN A 357 35.52 -1.39 23.07
N PRO A 358 35.54 -0.43 24.00
CA PRO A 358 35.78 0.98 23.68
C PRO A 358 37.27 1.32 23.84
N GLY A 359 37.94 1.66 22.74
CA GLY A 359 39.35 2.04 22.77
C GLY A 359 39.84 2.65 21.47
N SER A 360 39.25 3.78 21.05
CA SER A 360 39.86 4.84 20.22
C SER A 360 38.77 5.77 19.66
N SER A 361 39.02 7.07 19.72
CA SER A 361 38.14 8.15 19.21
C SER A 361 37.85 8.03 17.71
N THR A 362 38.73 7.38 16.94
CA THR A 362 38.53 7.05 15.52
C THR A 362 37.53 5.92 15.32
N MET A 363 37.48 4.93 16.24
CA MET A 363 36.56 3.80 16.13
C MET A 363 35.12 4.18 16.47
N GLN A 364 34.89 5.14 17.37
CA GLN A 364 33.54 5.69 17.59
C GLN A 364 33.03 6.49 16.38
N ALA A 365 33.88 7.28 15.73
CA ALA A 365 33.53 7.96 14.48
C ALA A 365 33.23 6.94 13.36
N PHE A 366 34.00 5.85 13.29
CA PHE A 366 33.77 4.75 12.35
C PHE A 366 32.49 3.96 12.65
N LEU A 367 32.17 3.71 13.92
CA LEU A 367 30.93 3.05 14.35
C LEU A 367 29.68 3.92 14.09
N ARG A 368 29.79 5.26 14.25
CA ARG A 368 28.73 6.20 13.86
C ARG A 368 28.59 6.27 12.33
N ALA A 369 29.68 6.20 11.57
CA ALA A 369 29.64 6.05 10.11
C ALA A 369 29.03 4.70 9.68
N LEU A 370 29.25 3.62 10.42
CA LEU A 370 28.61 2.31 10.22
C LEU A 370 27.09 2.34 10.52
N GLN A 371 26.61 3.25 11.36
CA GLN A 371 25.17 3.48 11.55
C GLN A 371 24.53 4.11 10.29
N LEU A 372 25.26 4.96 9.56
CA LEU A 372 24.82 5.47 8.25
C LEU A 372 24.81 4.36 7.18
N LEU A 373 25.64 3.33 7.30
CA LEU A 373 25.57 2.11 6.47
C LEU A 373 24.25 1.33 6.63
N ARG A 374 23.44 1.60 7.67
CA ARG A 374 22.08 1.03 7.78
C ARG A 374 21.14 1.59 6.70
N VAL A 375 21.43 2.77 6.15
CA VAL A 375 20.71 3.32 4.98
C VAL A 375 20.94 2.45 3.74
N LEU A 376 22.13 1.83 3.61
CA LEU A 376 22.42 0.88 2.53
C LEU A 376 21.69 -0.47 2.70
N GLN A 377 21.08 -0.73 3.86
CA GLN A 377 20.22 -1.89 4.06
C GLN A 377 18.77 -1.62 3.61
N ILE A 378 18.38 -0.37 3.36
CA ILE A 378 17.02 -0.03 2.89
C ILE A 378 16.62 -0.84 1.64
N PRO A 379 17.47 -1.06 0.62
CA PRO A 379 17.14 -1.92 -0.51
C PRO A 379 16.94 -3.40 -0.13
N ALA A 380 17.71 -3.91 0.84
CA ALA A 380 17.52 -5.26 1.36
C ALA A 380 16.20 -5.40 2.13
N TRP A 381 15.84 -4.38 2.92
CA TRP A 381 14.53 -4.27 3.56
C TRP A 381 13.39 -4.15 2.54
N TYR A 382 13.59 -3.38 1.47
CA TYR A 382 12.65 -3.22 0.36
C TYR A 382 12.38 -4.56 -0.34
N ARG A 383 13.43 -5.39 -0.47
CA ARG A 383 13.36 -6.73 -1.08
C ARG A 383 12.74 -7.77 -0.14
N ILE A 384 13.09 -7.75 1.15
CA ILE A 384 12.63 -8.73 2.16
C ILE A 384 11.15 -8.53 2.53
N THR A 385 10.67 -7.28 2.54
CA THR A 385 9.28 -6.97 2.91
C THR A 385 8.26 -7.28 1.81
N GLY A 386 8.72 -7.50 0.56
CA GLY A 386 7.83 -7.66 -0.60
C GLY A 386 7.03 -6.40 -0.92
N PHE A 387 7.46 -5.24 -0.40
CA PHE A 387 6.76 -3.96 -0.52
C PHE A 387 6.72 -3.47 -1.97
N GLU A 388 7.76 -3.75 -2.75
CA GLU A 388 7.86 -3.34 -4.16
C GLU A 388 6.72 -3.91 -5.02
N SER A 389 6.41 -5.21 -4.91
CA SER A 389 5.35 -5.83 -5.73
C SER A 389 3.97 -5.36 -5.30
N GLY A 390 3.73 -5.20 -3.99
CA GLY A 390 2.46 -4.71 -3.47
C GLY A 390 2.19 -3.25 -3.87
N VAL A 391 3.17 -2.36 -3.69
CA VAL A 391 3.03 -0.94 -4.00
C VAL A 391 3.00 -0.70 -5.51
N ARG A 392 3.81 -1.42 -6.29
CA ARG A 392 3.81 -1.31 -7.76
C ARG A 392 2.48 -1.77 -8.34
N GLU A 393 1.93 -2.89 -7.87
CA GLU A 393 0.63 -3.37 -8.34
C GLU A 393 -0.50 -2.44 -7.90
N TRP A 394 -0.42 -1.89 -6.69
CA TRP A 394 -1.37 -0.87 -6.22
C TRP A 394 -1.30 0.42 -7.05
N LEU A 395 -0.09 0.92 -7.37
CA LEU A 395 0.13 2.08 -8.25
C LEU A 395 -0.26 1.81 -9.70
N ARG A 396 -0.26 0.55 -10.15
CA ARG A 396 -0.69 0.17 -11.50
C ARG A 396 -2.17 0.42 -11.73
N HIS A 397 -2.99 0.24 -10.70
CA HIS A 397 -4.44 0.46 -10.73
C HIS A 397 -4.86 1.92 -10.51
N ARG A 398 -3.91 2.82 -10.22
CA ARG A 398 -4.16 4.24 -10.03
C ARG A 398 -3.90 5.02 -11.32
N SER A 399 -4.46 6.23 -11.38
CA SER A 399 -4.25 7.12 -12.52
C SER A 399 -2.77 7.47 -12.69
N ARG A 400 -2.37 7.83 -13.91
CA ARG A 400 -0.97 8.17 -14.22
C ARG A 400 -0.53 9.43 -13.48
N GLU A 401 -1.45 10.37 -13.30
CA GLU A 401 -1.27 11.59 -12.51
C GLU A 401 -0.95 11.27 -11.05
N PHE A 402 -1.66 10.30 -10.46
CA PHE A 402 -1.40 9.88 -9.08
C PHE A 402 -0.03 9.23 -8.94
N ARG A 403 0.41 8.45 -9.94
CA ARG A 403 1.75 7.86 -9.96
C ARG A 403 2.84 8.93 -10.04
N ALA A 404 2.68 9.92 -10.91
CA ALA A 404 3.60 11.04 -11.03
C ALA A 404 3.69 11.83 -9.72
N PHE A 405 2.54 12.14 -9.10
CA PHE A 405 2.48 12.79 -7.79
C PHE A 405 3.23 11.98 -6.72
N TRP A 406 3.01 10.66 -6.67
CA TRP A 406 3.69 9.78 -5.72
C TRP A 406 5.21 9.76 -5.93
N ASN A 407 5.67 9.67 -7.17
CA ASN A 407 7.10 9.71 -7.50
C ASN A 407 7.73 11.02 -7.04
N VAL A 408 7.09 12.16 -7.33
CA VAL A 408 7.53 13.49 -6.89
C VAL A 408 7.62 13.55 -5.36
N MET A 409 6.58 13.10 -4.66
CA MET A 409 6.53 13.11 -3.21
C MET A 409 7.67 12.28 -2.60
N CYS A 410 7.91 11.06 -3.12
CA CYS A 410 9.03 10.22 -2.69
C CYS A 410 10.40 10.88 -2.93
N LEU A 411 10.58 11.54 -4.08
CA LEU A 411 11.82 12.27 -4.38
C LEU A 411 11.99 13.49 -3.47
N CYS A 412 10.92 14.22 -3.15
CA CYS A 412 10.97 15.31 -2.18
C CYS A 412 11.42 14.81 -0.81
N VAL A 413 10.87 13.69 -0.32
CA VAL A 413 11.30 13.07 0.94
C VAL A 413 12.78 12.68 0.89
N LEU A 414 13.23 12.06 -0.20
CA LEU A 414 14.63 11.69 -0.40
C LEU A 414 15.54 12.92 -0.45
N GLY A 415 15.10 14.00 -1.10
CA GLY A 415 15.82 15.27 -1.18
C GLY A 415 15.95 15.97 0.18
N CYS A 416 14.88 16.00 0.98
CA CYS A 416 14.92 16.51 2.35
C CYS A 416 15.90 15.71 3.22
N LEU A 417 15.90 14.38 3.09
CA LEU A 417 16.83 13.51 3.82
C LEU A 417 18.28 13.78 3.38
N PHE A 418 18.53 13.89 2.07
CA PHE A 418 19.85 14.25 1.54
C PHE A 418 20.33 15.60 2.08
N LEU A 419 19.47 16.62 2.08
CA LEU A 419 19.79 17.95 2.57
C LEU A 419 20.13 17.95 4.06
N HIS A 420 19.38 17.18 4.87
CA HIS A 420 19.70 16.99 6.28
C HIS A 420 21.08 16.34 6.48
N CYS A 421 21.37 15.25 5.75
CA CYS A 421 22.69 14.61 5.81
C CYS A 421 23.81 15.57 5.42
N LEU A 422 23.63 16.33 4.34
CA LEU A 422 24.61 17.33 3.90
C LEU A 422 24.82 18.42 4.96
N THR A 423 23.74 18.88 5.58
CA THR A 423 23.78 19.86 6.69
C THR A 423 24.64 19.35 7.85
N CYS A 424 24.42 18.11 8.28
CA CYS A 424 25.18 17.49 9.36
C CYS A 424 26.66 17.32 9.00
N VAL A 425 26.98 16.89 7.78
CA VAL A 425 28.35 16.75 7.29
C VAL A 425 29.04 18.11 7.19
N TRP A 426 28.31 19.15 6.77
CA TRP A 426 28.83 20.52 6.66
C TRP A 426 29.23 21.11 8.00
N PHE A 427 28.38 20.94 9.02
CA PHE A 427 28.72 21.34 10.40
C PHE A 427 29.95 20.58 10.90
N ALA A 428 29.97 19.26 10.73
CA ALA A 428 31.11 18.43 11.16
C ALA A 428 32.42 18.81 10.45
N ALA A 429 32.36 19.24 9.20
CA ALA A 429 33.54 19.72 8.46
C ALA A 429 34.08 21.03 9.05
N GLY A 430 33.20 21.99 9.36
CA GLY A 430 33.60 23.27 9.93
C GLY A 430 34.06 23.19 11.38
N HIS A 431 33.57 22.23 12.15
CA HIS A 431 33.94 22.05 13.56
C HIS A 431 35.29 21.33 13.76
N ARG A 432 35.83 20.67 12.73
CA ARG A 432 37.07 19.85 12.85
C ARG A 432 38.36 20.64 13.04
N THR A 433 38.37 21.90 12.64
CA THR A 433 39.57 22.75 12.64
C THR A 433 39.21 24.08 13.26
N SER A 434 40.08 24.63 14.11
CA SER A 434 39.88 25.96 14.72
C SER A 434 39.79 27.11 13.71
N ARG A 435 40.23 26.88 12.47
CA ARG A 435 40.06 27.79 11.32
C ARG A 435 38.83 27.50 10.46
N GLY A 436 37.97 26.57 10.87
CA GLY A 436 36.76 26.25 10.13
C GLY A 436 35.68 27.32 10.28
N TRP A 437 34.70 27.31 9.39
CA TRP A 437 33.66 28.33 9.30
C TRP A 437 32.88 28.51 10.61
N VAL A 438 32.74 27.44 11.40
CA VAL A 438 32.01 27.45 12.67
C VAL A 438 32.67 28.40 13.67
N TYR A 439 34.00 28.29 13.84
CA TYR A 439 34.78 29.16 14.72
C TYR A 439 34.99 30.55 14.12
N ALA A 440 35.20 30.63 12.80
CA ALA A 440 35.39 31.91 12.11
C ALA A 440 34.19 32.87 12.24
N HIS A 441 32.98 32.31 12.39
CA HIS A 441 31.75 33.09 12.57
C HIS A 441 31.28 33.15 14.03
N GLY A 442 32.02 32.55 14.98
CA GLY A 442 31.63 32.49 16.40
C GLY A 442 30.32 31.74 16.64
N ILE A 443 30.08 30.67 15.87
CA ILE A 443 28.86 29.85 15.94
C ILE A 443 29.07 28.60 16.82
N ASP A 444 30.31 28.31 17.21
CA ASP A 444 30.66 27.21 18.11
C ASP A 444 29.97 27.32 19.47
N ASP A 445 29.84 28.52 20.00
CA ASP A 445 29.17 28.77 21.29
C ASP A 445 27.65 28.95 21.17
N ALA A 446 27.11 28.98 19.94
CA ALA A 446 25.68 29.21 19.71
C ALA A 446 24.82 27.99 20.08
N SER A 447 23.52 28.21 20.30
CA SER A 447 22.58 27.11 20.52
C SER A 447 22.56 26.17 19.31
N TRP A 448 22.37 24.88 19.55
CA TRP A 448 22.39 23.87 18.47
C TRP A 448 21.37 24.16 17.36
N THR A 449 20.26 24.84 17.68
CA THR A 449 19.25 25.22 16.69
C THR A 449 19.83 26.27 15.75
N THR A 450 20.51 27.27 16.30
CA THR A 450 21.24 28.29 15.54
C THR A 450 22.37 27.65 14.73
N GLN A 451 23.14 26.74 15.32
CA GLN A 451 24.18 25.97 14.62
C GLN A 451 23.60 25.18 13.44
N TYR A 452 22.50 24.45 13.65
CA TYR A 452 21.86 23.65 12.61
C TYR A 452 21.21 24.53 11.53
N GLN A 453 20.56 25.63 11.91
CA GLN A 453 19.95 26.57 10.96
C GLN A 453 21.00 27.22 10.08
N HIS A 454 22.10 27.73 10.66
CA HIS A 454 23.22 28.26 9.87
C HIS A 454 23.88 27.17 9.04
N SER A 455 24.05 25.96 9.57
CA SER A 455 24.59 24.84 8.78
C SER A 455 23.68 24.49 7.59
N LEU A 456 22.36 24.52 7.79
CA LEU A 456 21.37 24.22 6.77
C LEU A 456 21.36 25.32 5.70
N GLU A 457 21.34 26.58 6.15
CA GLU A 457 21.44 27.76 5.28
C GLU A 457 22.73 27.70 4.44
N TRP A 458 23.87 27.43 5.06
CA TRP A 458 25.16 27.33 4.39
C TRP A 458 25.23 26.13 3.44
N ALA A 459 24.68 24.98 3.84
CA ALA A 459 24.58 23.81 2.98
C ALA A 459 23.71 24.12 1.75
N MET A 460 22.51 24.70 1.95
CA MET A 460 21.60 25.10 0.86
C MET A 460 22.22 26.17 -0.05
N ALA A 461 22.89 27.18 0.50
CA ALA A 461 23.51 28.25 -0.26
C ALA A 461 24.65 27.76 -1.17
N ARG A 462 25.26 26.62 -0.84
CA ARG A 462 26.39 26.03 -1.59
C ARG A 462 25.97 24.97 -2.60
N LEU A 463 24.70 24.57 -2.61
CA LEU A 463 24.15 23.63 -3.59
C LEU A 463 24.15 24.14 -5.04
N PRO A 464 23.85 25.43 -5.32
CA PRO A 464 23.83 25.93 -6.69
C PRO A 464 25.24 25.90 -7.32
N PRO A 465 25.39 25.39 -8.55
CA PRO A 465 26.68 25.34 -9.25
C PRO A 465 27.31 26.72 -9.46
N SER A 466 26.50 27.77 -9.49
CA SER A 466 26.95 29.16 -9.62
C SER A 466 27.82 29.65 -8.47
N ARG A 467 27.80 28.96 -7.32
CA ARG A 467 28.57 29.31 -6.11
C ARG A 467 29.90 28.57 -6.03
N MET A 468 30.31 27.85 -7.07
CA MET A 468 31.53 27.04 -7.06
C MET A 468 32.81 27.87 -6.87
N THR A 469 32.85 29.12 -7.33
CA THR A 469 33.97 30.05 -7.10
C THR A 469 34.10 30.44 -5.62
N GLU A 470 32.98 30.72 -4.95
CA GLU A 470 32.93 30.99 -3.50
C GLU A 470 33.31 29.74 -2.69
N ASN A 471 32.92 28.56 -3.16
CA ASN A 471 33.32 27.29 -2.54
C ASN A 471 34.84 27.04 -2.62
N MET A 472 35.54 27.57 -3.63
CA MET A 472 37.00 27.45 -3.71
C MET A 472 37.75 28.39 -2.75
N GLN A 473 37.07 29.43 -2.26
CA GLN A 473 37.61 30.42 -1.32
C GLN A 473 37.55 29.95 0.15
N LEU A 474 36.94 28.80 0.43
CA LEU A 474 36.93 28.22 1.78
C LEU A 474 38.36 28.05 2.30
N GLU A 475 38.59 28.25 3.60
CA GLU A 475 39.96 28.24 4.12
C GLU A 475 40.51 26.81 4.23
N THR A 476 39.67 25.84 4.57
CA THR A 476 40.11 24.47 4.85
C THR A 476 39.88 23.52 3.67
N SER A 477 40.82 22.60 3.44
CA SER A 477 40.70 21.59 2.38
C SER A 477 39.51 20.64 2.58
N VAL A 478 39.09 20.40 3.82
CA VAL A 478 37.95 19.53 4.15
C VAL A 478 36.64 20.19 3.76
N GLU A 479 36.46 21.49 4.07
CA GLU A 479 35.27 22.24 3.66
C GLU A 479 35.18 22.34 2.14
N LYS A 480 36.31 22.59 1.45
CA LYS A 480 36.37 22.57 -0.03
C LYS A 480 35.88 21.23 -0.58
N LEU A 481 36.41 20.12 -0.05
CA LEU A 481 36.04 18.78 -0.51
C LEU A 481 34.55 18.49 -0.28
N VAL A 482 34.04 18.76 0.92
CA VAL A 482 32.62 18.54 1.25
C VAL A 482 31.73 19.42 0.37
N SER A 483 32.11 20.68 0.14
CA SER A 483 31.37 21.59 -0.71
C SER A 483 31.34 21.11 -2.16
N LEU A 484 32.46 20.65 -2.71
CA LEU A 484 32.56 20.08 -4.05
C LEU A 484 31.73 18.81 -4.19
N MET A 485 31.81 17.90 -3.21
CA MET A 485 31.00 16.68 -3.20
C MET A 485 29.50 16.98 -3.07
N GLY A 486 29.12 17.89 -2.17
CA GLY A 486 27.72 18.31 -1.98
C GLY A 486 27.12 18.94 -3.22
N THR A 487 27.85 19.86 -3.86
CA THR A 487 27.46 20.48 -5.14
C THR A 487 27.29 19.41 -6.23
N GLY A 488 28.29 18.52 -6.40
CA GLY A 488 28.24 17.46 -7.40
C GLY A 488 27.09 16.47 -7.19
N LEU A 489 26.85 16.03 -5.95
CA LEU A 489 25.74 15.15 -5.60
C LEU A 489 24.39 15.82 -5.80
N MET A 490 24.27 17.11 -5.49
CA MET A 490 23.04 17.85 -5.71
C MET A 490 22.77 18.11 -7.19
N MET A 491 23.81 18.38 -8.00
CA MET A 491 23.67 18.43 -9.46
C MET A 491 23.16 17.10 -10.01
N LEU A 492 23.71 15.98 -9.52
CA LEU A 492 23.24 14.65 -9.89
C LEU A 492 21.77 14.44 -9.46
N PHE A 493 21.43 14.75 -8.21
CA PHE A 493 20.06 14.64 -7.69
C PHE A 493 19.08 15.51 -8.48
N GLY A 494 19.43 16.78 -8.74
CA GLY A 494 18.63 17.71 -9.52
C GLY A 494 18.42 17.26 -10.96
N SER A 495 19.44 16.68 -11.60
CA SER A 495 19.33 16.07 -12.93
C SER A 495 18.39 14.87 -12.93
N ILE A 496 18.54 13.96 -11.96
CA ILE A 496 17.69 12.78 -11.79
C ILE A 496 16.23 13.19 -11.52
N PHE A 497 16.01 14.15 -10.62
CA PHE A 497 14.71 14.70 -10.29
C PHE A 497 14.05 15.33 -11.52
N THR A 498 14.76 16.22 -12.20
CA THR A 498 14.26 16.91 -13.40
C THR A 498 13.93 15.90 -14.50
N SER A 499 14.78 14.90 -14.72
CA SER A 499 14.55 13.84 -15.70
C SER A 499 13.30 13.03 -15.39
N MET A 500 13.12 12.57 -14.15
CA MET A 500 11.92 11.81 -13.75
C MET A 500 10.64 12.63 -13.89
N VAL A 501 10.64 13.86 -13.37
CA VAL A 501 9.48 14.76 -13.47
C VAL A 501 9.17 15.08 -14.94
N THR A 502 10.18 15.36 -15.74
CA THR A 502 10.02 15.65 -17.16
C THR A 502 9.49 14.44 -17.92
N ASN A 503 9.98 13.24 -17.64
CA ASN A 503 9.50 12.00 -18.25
C ASN A 503 8.03 11.72 -17.88
N ASP A 504 7.67 11.84 -16.60
CA ASP A 504 6.28 11.64 -16.16
C ASP A 504 5.33 12.68 -16.79
N ILE A 505 5.74 13.96 -16.85
CA ILE A 505 4.98 15.02 -17.52
C ILE A 505 4.90 14.77 -19.03
N SER A 506 6.01 14.35 -19.65
CA SER A 506 6.09 14.04 -21.07
C SER A 506 5.16 12.87 -21.42
N ASP A 507 5.10 11.83 -20.60
CA ASP A 507 4.20 10.69 -20.80
C ASP A 507 2.73 11.11 -20.69
N ILE A 508 2.39 11.94 -19.69
CA ILE A 508 1.06 12.52 -19.55
C ILE A 508 0.71 13.38 -20.77
N ARG A 509 1.63 14.23 -21.22
CA ARG A 509 1.45 15.09 -22.40
C ARG A 509 1.36 14.30 -23.68
N ARG A 510 2.17 13.24 -23.86
CA ARG A 510 2.19 12.37 -25.04
C ARG A 510 0.83 11.72 -25.22
N VAL A 511 0.23 11.24 -24.15
CA VAL A 511 -1.09 10.59 -24.20
C VAL A 511 -2.19 11.61 -24.51
N ARG A 512 -2.13 12.79 -23.89
CA ARG A 512 -3.04 13.89 -24.21
C ARG A 512 -2.85 14.39 -25.65
N ARG A 513 -1.62 14.40 -26.16
CA ARG A 513 -1.29 14.80 -27.52
C ARG A 513 -1.79 13.78 -28.53
N GLN A 514 -1.57 12.48 -28.30
CA GLN A 514 -2.11 11.42 -29.14
C GLN A 514 -3.65 11.50 -29.24
N GLN A 515 -4.32 11.82 -28.13
CA GLN A 515 -5.76 12.05 -28.14
C GLN A 515 -6.15 13.30 -28.95
N LYS A 516 -5.43 14.42 -28.79
CA LYS A 516 -5.69 15.65 -29.56
C LYS A 516 -5.36 15.51 -31.04
N GLU A 517 -4.33 14.75 -31.38
CA GLU A 517 -3.90 14.53 -32.76
C GLU A 517 -4.93 13.73 -33.54
N ALA A 518 -5.55 12.71 -32.92
CA ALA A 518 -6.70 12.03 -33.51
C ALA A 518 -7.89 13.00 -33.72
N GLU A 519 -8.16 13.89 -32.76
CA GLU A 519 -9.21 14.92 -32.90
C GLU A 519 -8.88 15.91 -34.03
N TYR A 520 -7.63 16.36 -34.15
CA TYR A 520 -7.18 17.27 -35.21
C TYR A 520 -7.21 16.62 -36.58
N GLN A 521 -6.76 15.36 -36.73
CA GLN A 521 -6.81 14.64 -38.00
C GLN A 521 -8.24 14.52 -38.53
N VAL A 522 -9.21 14.24 -37.65
CA VAL A 522 -10.62 14.22 -38.05
C VAL A 522 -11.09 15.64 -38.38
N SER A 523 -10.72 16.65 -37.59
CA SER A 523 -11.10 18.05 -37.90
C SER A 523 -10.54 18.53 -39.24
N ASP A 524 -9.27 18.23 -39.55
CA ASP A 524 -8.61 18.60 -40.81
C ASP A 524 -9.27 17.89 -42.00
N TYR A 525 -9.59 16.60 -41.84
CA TYR A 525 -10.36 15.84 -42.83
C TYR A 525 -11.73 16.48 -43.09
N LEU A 526 -12.45 16.87 -42.03
CA LEU A 526 -13.75 17.54 -42.14
C LEU A 526 -13.66 18.96 -42.74
N MET A 527 -12.51 19.62 -42.67
CA MET A 527 -12.26 20.90 -43.32
C MET A 527 -11.91 20.76 -44.81
N MET A 528 -11.26 19.65 -45.19
CA MET A 528 -10.83 19.40 -46.56
C MET A 528 -11.99 18.98 -47.48
N TYR A 529 -13.05 18.38 -46.92
CA TYR A 529 -14.24 17.95 -47.65
C TYR A 529 -15.47 18.74 -47.20
N PRO A 530 -16.40 19.11 -48.11
CA PRO A 530 -17.63 19.80 -47.75
C PRO A 530 -18.59 18.86 -47.01
N VAL A 531 -18.37 18.71 -45.70
CA VAL A 531 -19.22 17.92 -44.80
C VAL A 531 -20.21 18.83 -44.10
N SER A 532 -21.49 18.43 -44.01
CA SER A 532 -22.53 19.21 -43.33
C SER A 532 -22.17 19.50 -41.87
N SER A 533 -22.50 20.70 -41.38
CA SER A 533 -22.19 21.12 -40.00
C SER A 533 -22.77 20.19 -38.95
N GLU A 534 -23.95 19.61 -39.21
CA GLU A 534 -24.60 18.63 -38.35
C GLU A 534 -23.75 17.35 -38.21
N LEU A 535 -23.24 16.79 -39.32
CA LEU A 535 -22.40 15.60 -39.30
C LEU A 535 -21.05 15.89 -38.60
N GLN A 536 -20.50 17.11 -38.75
CA GLN A 536 -19.29 17.52 -38.01
C GLN A 536 -19.51 17.53 -36.49
N VAL A 537 -20.67 18.04 -36.03
CA VAL A 537 -21.01 18.03 -34.59
C VAL A 537 -21.16 16.58 -34.09
N GLN A 538 -21.87 15.73 -34.83
CA GLN A 538 -22.03 14.32 -34.48
C GLN A 538 -20.68 13.58 -34.40
N LEU A 539 -19.77 13.79 -35.37
CA LEU A 539 -18.42 13.22 -35.34
C LEU A 539 -17.60 13.71 -34.13
N ARG A 540 -17.67 15.01 -33.81
CA ARG A 540 -16.97 15.57 -32.64
C ARG A 540 -17.51 15.01 -31.33
N GLU A 541 -18.83 14.94 -31.18
CA GLU A 541 -19.46 14.32 -30.01
C GLU A 541 -19.11 12.83 -29.90
N TYR A 542 -19.08 12.12 -31.01
CA TYR A 542 -18.70 10.71 -31.07
C TYR A 542 -17.26 10.51 -30.57
N LEU A 543 -16.31 11.29 -31.09
CA LEU A 543 -14.91 11.27 -30.64
C LEU A 543 -14.79 11.60 -29.14
N GLN A 544 -15.52 12.61 -28.67
CA GLN A 544 -15.49 13.03 -27.27
C GLN A 544 -16.07 11.98 -26.32
N ARG A 545 -17.19 11.33 -26.69
CA ARG A 545 -17.78 10.21 -25.93
C ARG A 545 -16.85 9.00 -25.90
N ASN A 546 -16.15 8.73 -26.99
CA ASN A 546 -15.21 7.61 -27.08
C ASN A 546 -13.85 7.89 -26.42
N LYS A 547 -13.48 9.15 -26.16
CA LYS A 547 -12.23 9.54 -25.48
C LYS A 547 -11.97 8.79 -24.16
N SER A 548 -13.03 8.46 -23.42
CA SER A 548 -12.95 7.67 -22.17
C SER A 548 -12.87 6.15 -22.40
N LYS A 549 -13.34 5.65 -23.55
CA LYS A 549 -13.40 4.24 -23.93
C LYS A 549 -12.25 3.77 -24.83
N ILE A 550 -11.49 4.70 -25.42
CA ILE A 550 -10.34 4.47 -26.32
C ILE A 550 -9.15 3.77 -25.61
N GLN A 551 -9.17 3.59 -24.29
CA GLN A 551 -8.11 2.89 -23.56
C GLN A 551 -8.25 1.35 -23.51
N GLN A 552 -9.34 0.77 -24.01
CA GLN A 552 -9.40 -0.69 -24.09
C GLN A 552 -8.56 -1.17 -25.27
N PRO A 553 -7.55 -2.03 -25.04
CA PRO A 553 -6.67 -2.50 -26.09
C PRO A 553 -7.46 -3.28 -27.13
N SER A 554 -7.19 -3.02 -28.40
CA SER A 554 -7.88 -3.74 -29.48
C SER A 554 -7.43 -5.20 -29.51
N LYS A 555 -8.27 -6.07 -30.05
CA LYS A 555 -7.92 -7.48 -30.30
C LYS A 555 -6.63 -7.62 -31.12
N GLN A 556 -6.43 -6.73 -32.10
CA GLN A 556 -5.23 -6.73 -32.95
C GLN A 556 -3.97 -6.30 -32.19
N GLU A 557 -4.09 -5.35 -31.25
CA GLU A 557 -2.99 -4.99 -30.35
C GLU A 557 -2.60 -6.17 -29.44
N MET A 558 -3.60 -6.88 -28.89
CA MET A 558 -3.36 -8.06 -28.06
C MET A 558 -2.66 -9.20 -28.83
N ARG A 559 -2.97 -9.36 -30.13
CA ARG A 559 -2.30 -10.32 -31.02
C ARG A 559 -0.80 -10.06 -31.15
N ASN A 560 -0.39 -8.79 -31.17
CA ASN A 560 1.01 -8.40 -31.33
C ASN A 560 1.83 -8.57 -30.04
N VAL A 561 1.17 -8.56 -28.87
CA VAL A 561 1.83 -8.62 -27.55
C VAL A 561 1.90 -10.06 -27.02
N LEU A 562 0.89 -10.88 -27.31
CA LEU A 562 0.77 -12.22 -26.74
C LEU A 562 1.32 -13.28 -27.71
N PRO A 563 2.01 -14.32 -27.20
CA PRO A 563 2.28 -15.53 -27.97
C PRO A 563 0.99 -16.08 -28.58
N GLN A 564 1.07 -16.57 -29.82
CA GLN A 564 -0.09 -17.00 -30.59
C GLN A 564 -1.01 -17.97 -29.82
N PHE A 565 -0.47 -18.88 -29.01
CA PHE A 565 -1.29 -19.80 -28.22
C PHE A 565 -2.10 -19.10 -27.10
N LEU A 566 -1.49 -18.16 -26.36
CA LEU A 566 -2.17 -17.40 -25.30
C LEU A 566 -3.19 -16.43 -25.90
N TYR A 567 -2.87 -15.83 -27.04
CA TYR A 567 -3.80 -14.99 -27.78
C TYR A 567 -5.06 -15.78 -28.19
N ARG A 568 -4.88 -17.01 -28.70
CA ARG A 568 -5.99 -17.88 -29.08
C ARG A 568 -6.83 -18.34 -27.90
N GLU A 569 -6.21 -18.70 -26.77
CA GLU A 569 -6.91 -19.03 -25.52
C GLU A 569 -7.70 -17.83 -24.98
N LEU A 570 -7.08 -16.64 -24.96
CA LEU A 570 -7.75 -15.41 -24.55
C LEU A 570 -8.94 -15.09 -25.44
N CYS A 571 -8.78 -15.18 -26.77
CA CYS A 571 -9.86 -14.94 -27.71
C CYS A 571 -10.99 -15.98 -27.54
N ARG A 572 -10.66 -17.26 -27.34
CA ARG A 572 -11.65 -18.30 -27.07
C ARG A 572 -12.43 -18.00 -25.79
N GLU A 573 -11.75 -17.63 -24.72
CA GLU A 573 -12.39 -17.36 -23.43
C GLU A 573 -13.25 -16.09 -23.48
N ALA A 574 -12.76 -15.03 -24.11
CA ALA A 574 -13.44 -13.74 -24.17
C ALA A 574 -14.59 -13.72 -25.19
N LEU A 575 -14.40 -14.33 -26.37
CA LEU A 575 -15.33 -14.26 -27.50
C LEU A 575 -16.14 -15.55 -27.68
N GLY A 576 -15.73 -16.66 -27.07
CA GLY A 576 -16.47 -17.92 -27.09
C GLY A 576 -17.92 -17.78 -26.64
N PRO A 577 -18.23 -17.02 -25.57
CA PRO A 577 -19.60 -16.76 -25.15
C PRO A 577 -20.48 -16.11 -26.23
N VAL A 578 -19.91 -15.27 -27.10
CA VAL A 578 -20.65 -14.59 -28.18
C VAL A 578 -21.20 -15.59 -29.19
N PHE A 579 -20.42 -16.61 -29.53
CA PHE A 579 -20.89 -17.69 -30.42
C PHE A 579 -21.80 -18.69 -29.71
N ALA A 580 -21.59 -18.88 -28.41
CA ALA A 580 -22.42 -19.77 -27.60
C ALA A 580 -23.87 -19.31 -27.53
N GLU A 581 -24.15 -18.04 -27.88
CA GLU A 581 -25.50 -17.53 -28.00
C GLU A 581 -26.25 -17.96 -29.26
N HIS A 582 -25.57 -18.47 -30.30
CA HIS A 582 -26.16 -18.85 -31.59
C HIS A 582 -26.06 -20.36 -31.88
N ARG A 583 -27.19 -21.03 -32.16
CA ARG A 583 -27.40 -22.49 -31.90
C ARG A 583 -26.58 -23.34 -32.82
N PHE A 584 -26.64 -22.90 -34.06
CA PHE A 584 -25.90 -23.48 -35.14
C PHE A 584 -24.40 -23.37 -34.86
N LEU A 585 -23.93 -22.22 -34.38
CA LEU A 585 -22.52 -22.00 -34.12
C LEU A 585 -22.10 -22.73 -32.85
N ASP A 586 -22.82 -22.62 -31.74
CA ASP A 586 -22.55 -23.36 -30.51
C ASP A 586 -22.43 -24.88 -30.75
N THR A 587 -23.38 -25.46 -31.49
CA THR A 587 -23.35 -26.91 -31.82
C THR A 587 -22.16 -27.27 -32.70
N LEU A 588 -21.88 -26.45 -33.72
CA LEU A 588 -20.77 -26.64 -34.64
C LEU A 588 -19.41 -26.51 -33.92
N LEU A 589 -19.25 -25.50 -33.08
CA LEU A 589 -18.01 -25.18 -32.38
C LEU A 589 -17.73 -26.17 -31.24
N LYS A 590 -18.76 -26.68 -30.55
CA LYS A 590 -18.62 -27.78 -29.59
C LYS A 590 -18.12 -29.06 -30.24
N LYS A 591 -18.59 -29.37 -31.45
CA LYS A 591 -18.15 -30.54 -32.22
C LYS A 591 -16.73 -30.35 -32.79
N HIS A 592 -16.35 -29.11 -33.08
CA HIS A 592 -15.08 -28.77 -33.71
C HIS A 592 -14.34 -27.67 -32.93
N ALA A 593 -13.74 -28.04 -31.80
CA ALA A 593 -13.01 -27.09 -30.95
C ALA A 593 -11.92 -26.30 -31.71
N GLY A 594 -11.23 -26.95 -32.67
CA GLY A 594 -10.24 -26.27 -33.53
C GLY A 594 -10.82 -25.10 -34.33
N LEU A 595 -12.04 -25.26 -34.85
CA LEU A 595 -12.74 -24.21 -35.59
C LEU A 595 -13.10 -23.03 -34.67
N GLN A 596 -13.44 -23.29 -33.41
CA GLN A 596 -13.69 -22.25 -32.42
C GLN A 596 -12.47 -21.36 -32.19
N TYR A 597 -11.27 -21.94 -32.07
CA TYR A 597 -10.05 -21.15 -31.94
C TYR A 597 -9.77 -20.31 -33.19
N GLU A 598 -9.96 -20.86 -34.38
CA GLU A 598 -9.77 -20.12 -35.64
C GLU A 598 -10.76 -18.97 -35.76
N LEU A 599 -12.06 -19.21 -35.54
CA LEU A 599 -13.08 -18.16 -35.61
C LEU A 599 -12.88 -17.10 -34.53
N CYS A 600 -12.62 -17.50 -33.28
CA CYS A 600 -12.39 -16.53 -32.21
C CYS A 600 -11.11 -15.72 -32.44
N ALA A 601 -10.03 -16.31 -32.97
CA ALA A 601 -8.76 -15.59 -33.15
C ALA A 601 -8.72 -14.74 -34.43
N ASN A 602 -9.28 -15.27 -35.53
CA ASN A 602 -9.11 -14.72 -36.88
C ASN A 602 -10.44 -14.33 -37.55
N GLY A 603 -11.55 -14.98 -37.21
CA GLY A 603 -12.85 -14.79 -37.88
C GLY A 603 -13.76 -13.73 -37.27
N LEU A 604 -13.40 -13.14 -36.12
CA LEU A 604 -14.16 -12.07 -35.48
C LEU A 604 -13.39 -10.75 -35.48
N GLU A 605 -14.11 -9.68 -35.78
CA GLU A 605 -13.65 -8.31 -35.63
C GLU A 605 -14.60 -7.55 -34.71
N GLU A 606 -14.05 -6.74 -33.80
CA GLU A 606 -14.87 -5.92 -32.90
C GLU A 606 -15.28 -4.64 -33.62
N VAL A 607 -16.57 -4.48 -33.87
CA VAL A 607 -17.15 -3.26 -34.45
C VAL A 607 -17.89 -2.49 -33.36
N ARG A 608 -17.55 -1.21 -33.20
CA ARG A 608 -18.23 -0.30 -32.27
C ARG A 608 -19.16 0.61 -33.05
N VAL A 609 -20.43 0.57 -32.66
CA VAL A 609 -21.54 1.20 -33.37
C VAL A 609 -22.05 2.37 -32.55
N VAL A 610 -22.35 3.48 -33.21
CA VAL A 610 -22.91 4.68 -32.57
C VAL A 610 -24.41 4.49 -32.36
N PRO A 611 -25.04 5.02 -31.30
CA PRO A 611 -26.49 5.07 -31.23
C PRO A 611 -27.07 5.67 -32.52
N GLU A 612 -28.14 5.05 -33.03
CA GLU A 612 -28.89 5.45 -34.24
C GLU A 612 -28.19 5.18 -35.58
N GLU A 613 -27.00 4.57 -35.58
CA GLU A 613 -26.34 4.13 -36.81
C GLU A 613 -27.07 2.93 -37.45
N THR A 614 -27.26 2.99 -38.77
CA THR A 614 -27.91 1.91 -39.54
C THR A 614 -26.88 0.83 -39.89
N LEU A 615 -27.01 -0.35 -39.27
CA LEU A 615 -26.06 -1.45 -39.47
C LEU A 615 -26.16 -2.13 -40.84
N PHE A 616 -27.38 -2.25 -41.37
CA PHE A 616 -27.64 -2.76 -42.71
C PHE A 616 -28.98 -2.21 -43.22
N SER A 617 -29.12 -2.13 -44.54
CA SER A 617 -30.32 -1.66 -45.24
C SER A 617 -30.79 -2.73 -46.24
N PRO A 618 -32.07 -2.74 -46.68
CA PRO A 618 -32.53 -3.68 -47.69
C PRO A 618 -31.98 -3.33 -49.07
N GLY A 619 -31.57 -4.35 -49.82
CA GLY A 619 -31.06 -4.22 -51.20
C GLY A 619 -29.59 -4.65 -51.37
N PRO A 620 -28.64 -4.08 -50.60
CA PRO A 620 -27.23 -4.45 -50.67
C PRO A 620 -26.97 -5.93 -50.33
N HIS A 621 -25.93 -6.51 -50.95
CA HIS A 621 -25.44 -7.85 -50.60
C HIS A 621 -24.78 -7.83 -49.22
N CYS A 622 -25.12 -8.80 -48.38
CA CYS A 622 -24.56 -8.93 -47.03
C CYS A 622 -23.28 -9.77 -47.08
N GLU A 623 -22.13 -9.14 -46.85
CA GLU A 623 -20.82 -9.80 -46.83
C GLU A 623 -20.43 -10.33 -45.45
N ASN A 624 -21.00 -9.75 -44.39
CA ASN A 624 -20.58 -9.97 -43.01
C ASN A 624 -21.76 -10.37 -42.11
N MET A 625 -21.48 -11.23 -41.14
CA MET A 625 -22.41 -11.55 -40.07
C MET A 625 -22.07 -10.73 -38.82
N LEU A 626 -23.05 -10.01 -38.27
CA LEU A 626 -22.87 -9.17 -37.10
C LEU A 626 -23.40 -9.86 -35.83
N PHE A 627 -22.63 -9.78 -34.75
CA PHE A 627 -23.01 -10.26 -33.42
C PHE A 627 -23.06 -9.09 -32.44
N VAL A 628 -24.17 -8.92 -31.73
CA VAL A 628 -24.35 -7.83 -30.77
C VAL A 628 -23.89 -8.30 -29.40
N VAL A 629 -22.68 -7.89 -28.99
CA VAL A 629 -22.09 -8.28 -27.69
C VAL A 629 -22.58 -7.40 -26.54
N GLY A 630 -23.00 -6.17 -26.84
CA GLY A 630 -23.53 -5.25 -25.84
C GLY A 630 -24.23 -4.06 -26.48
N GLY A 631 -25.30 -3.59 -25.84
CA GLY A 631 -26.18 -2.54 -26.37
C GLY A 631 -27.52 -3.10 -26.84
N LYS A 632 -28.23 -2.34 -27.66
CA LYS A 632 -29.50 -2.75 -28.28
C LYS A 632 -29.52 -2.29 -29.73
N VAL A 633 -29.96 -3.16 -30.61
CA VAL A 633 -30.21 -2.86 -32.02
C VAL A 633 -31.71 -2.99 -32.29
N ALA A 634 -32.26 -2.10 -33.11
CA ALA A 634 -33.67 -2.12 -33.47
C ALA A 634 -33.81 -2.42 -34.96
N TYR A 635 -34.60 -3.44 -35.29
CA TYR A 635 -34.96 -3.75 -36.66
C TYR A 635 -36.21 -2.95 -37.02
N ARG A 636 -36.11 -2.09 -38.04
CA ARG A 636 -37.26 -1.37 -38.59
C ARG A 636 -37.56 -1.92 -39.98
N ARG A 637 -38.74 -2.51 -40.16
CA ARG A 637 -39.25 -2.85 -41.49
C ARG A 637 -39.51 -1.53 -42.22
N LEU A 638 -38.89 -1.34 -43.38
CA LEU A 638 -39.27 -0.25 -44.28
C LEU A 638 -40.70 -0.53 -44.73
N ALA A 639 -41.62 0.38 -44.40
CA ALA A 639 -43.00 0.27 -44.83
C ALA A 639 -43.02 0.23 -46.37
N GLU A 640 -43.76 -0.72 -46.93
CA GLU A 640 -43.82 -1.02 -48.38
C GLU A 640 -44.43 0.10 -49.25
N GLY A 641 -44.55 1.33 -48.74
CA GLY A 641 -45.36 2.41 -49.33
C GLY A 641 -44.63 3.63 -49.89
N CYS A 642 -43.30 3.76 -49.79
CA CYS A 642 -42.60 4.97 -50.26
C CYS A 642 -41.77 4.75 -51.55
N GLY A 643 -42.17 3.75 -52.35
CA GLY A 643 -41.58 3.42 -53.65
C GLY A 643 -42.52 3.66 -54.84
N SER A 644 -43.55 4.51 -54.71
CA SER A 644 -44.35 4.96 -55.86
C SER A 644 -43.61 6.06 -56.62
N GLY A 645 -42.46 5.71 -57.20
CA GLY A 645 -41.72 6.52 -58.15
C GLY A 645 -41.38 5.67 -59.35
N THR A 646 -42.28 5.66 -60.34
CA THR A 646 -42.05 5.21 -61.73
C THR A 646 -41.47 3.80 -61.90
N ARG A 647 -42.37 2.80 -61.88
CA ARG A 647 -42.19 1.58 -62.67
C ARG A 647 -42.21 1.96 -64.15
N GLU A 648 -41.04 2.03 -64.78
CA GLU A 648 -40.93 1.95 -66.24
C GLU A 648 -41.43 0.57 -66.69
N ASN A 649 -42.30 0.60 -67.69
CA ASN A 649 -42.84 -0.56 -68.37
C ASN A 649 -41.71 -1.35 -69.05
N LEU A 650 -41.35 -2.51 -68.50
CA LEU A 650 -40.71 -3.58 -69.26
C LEU A 650 -41.79 -4.61 -69.64
N PRO A 651 -42.04 -4.85 -70.94
CA PRO A 651 -42.93 -5.89 -71.38
C PRO A 651 -42.18 -7.23 -71.43
N GLY A 652 -42.76 -8.26 -70.84
CA GLY A 652 -42.51 -9.64 -71.25
C GLY A 652 -41.88 -10.56 -70.20
N GLY A 653 -42.63 -11.62 -69.91
CA GLY A 653 -42.04 -12.96 -69.79
C GLY A 653 -42.02 -13.60 -68.40
N GLY A 654 -42.81 -14.65 -68.25
CA GLY A 654 -42.40 -15.82 -67.46
C GLY A 654 -43.02 -15.98 -66.07
N ARG A 655 -44.24 -16.52 -66.03
CA ARG A 655 -44.75 -17.26 -64.87
C ARG A 655 -43.95 -18.57 -64.74
N MET A 656 -43.34 -18.83 -63.59
CA MET A 656 -43.14 -20.19 -63.10
C MET A 656 -43.41 -20.25 -61.59
N LYS A 657 -44.01 -21.37 -61.20
CA LYS A 657 -44.61 -21.68 -59.89
C LYS A 657 -43.57 -21.83 -58.78
#